data_AF-A0A161HMS6-F1
#
_entry.id   AF-A0A161HMS6-F1
#
_cell.length_a   1.000
_cell.length_b   1.000
_cell.length_c   1.000
_cell.angle_alpha   90.00
_cell.angle_beta   90.00
_cell.angle_gamma   90.00
#
_symmetry.space_group_name_H-M   'P 1'
#
loop_
_entity.id
_entity.type
_entity.pdbx_description
1 polymer ?
#
loop_
_entity_poly.entity_id
_entity_poly.type
_entity_poly.pdbx_seq_one_letter_code
_entity_poly.pdbx_strand_id
1 'polypeptide(L)'
;MIYPEFGSTFLGTTALDSLNEIHLHINSTVDYFINFKNDDAAKTLSTLQKQRTSIRKKVALSKTVLTESTFEITYSYMAPKELKPIVKLLGQASASTSAIVGACELEYALLGKDYEKAKKLVDGELHHGISREIEHADAAVLLAFLDSISEPVLSLSRAISMSFNCIKLAVSYGYDVPDSLVKIAKINDDTNHVSKASNNENRDKITLDAIDKTLKLLVLSITNYDSLVPQRLESAAHFEVNEADESNGGSLLLPRDEYFLVSSFLLNFREFANIISSVLSNSREIVEHRSMREDRGFFGRSLWFFPVFSKKTLHKYLWTGENDLKEVDIASVHTSKSTGERVGHYETEDTQTGKFRNILADFVEFPERYSAHIKFSFKYTILLMLVSFPAFSASMRTWYVDIKGTWVGFVANLVIESSVGETAMLFVIRTIGLVIGAAWGYAAYEAGWSGTTPGGDVVMCVVIVVGLIVGYYFMLASPYPKAAMVGIVSSTIVVLSTIYPVTPSTIRENFAKRCIAMLIGGAAAVVVQITLFPVKARSELVNQIVSCLECCEKLEEIVAQGVDGGSYRSTQQSYAALQKIWKQANKSLALAESFRKYYRTSILHRYINILGNQAKKEPRLKGSFGALDTVFAEIIFVLYQIIDKFHNIAFLRQQYGSAILEDLSVSTC
;
A
#
# COMPACT_ATOMS: atom_id res chain seq x y z
N MET A 1 -2.25 9.28 31.85
CA MET A 1 -1.21 10.29 31.66
C MET A 1 -1.83 11.45 30.92
N ILE A 2 -1.92 12.62 31.54
CA ILE A 2 -2.40 13.87 30.92
C ILE A 2 -1.13 14.65 30.60
N TYR A 3 -0.75 14.75 29.33
CA TYR A 3 0.38 15.57 28.90
C TYR A 3 -0.18 16.86 28.29
N PRO A 4 0.05 18.03 28.91
CA PRO A 4 -0.74 19.22 28.61
C PRO A 4 -0.54 19.80 27.20
N GLU A 5 0.55 19.54 26.48
CA GLU A 5 0.81 20.20 25.19
C GLU A 5 1.47 19.31 24.11
N PHE A 6 1.74 18.02 24.38
CA PHE A 6 2.53 17.21 23.45
C PHE A 6 1.74 16.75 22.21
N GLY A 7 0.51 16.28 22.34
CA GLY A 7 -0.20 15.61 21.23
C GLY A 7 -0.49 16.50 20.01
N SER A 8 -0.98 17.72 20.22
CA SER A 8 -1.34 18.64 19.13
C SER A 8 -0.14 19.35 18.52
N THR A 9 0.81 19.81 19.34
CA THR A 9 2.04 20.44 18.86
C THR A 9 2.95 19.45 18.16
N PHE A 10 3.10 18.22 18.66
CA PHE A 10 3.88 17.17 18.00
C PHE A 10 3.26 16.73 16.66
N LEU A 11 1.93 16.73 16.56
CA LEU A 11 1.24 16.53 15.29
C LEU A 11 1.52 17.68 14.32
N GLY A 12 1.47 18.93 14.80
CA GLY A 12 1.83 20.12 14.04
C GLY A 12 3.26 20.09 13.50
N THR A 13 4.24 19.72 14.34
CA THR A 13 5.66 19.61 13.95
C THR A 13 5.85 18.56 12.86
N THR A 14 5.22 17.40 13.02
CA THR A 14 5.33 16.28 12.06
C THR A 14 4.69 16.63 10.70
N ALA A 15 3.56 17.33 10.72
CA ALA A 15 2.93 17.84 9.50
C ALA A 15 3.78 18.93 8.83
N LEU A 16 4.37 19.85 9.60
CA LEU A 16 5.28 20.88 9.10
C LEU A 16 6.54 20.28 8.47
N ASP A 17 7.11 19.24 9.06
CA ASP A 17 8.26 18.53 8.50
C ASP A 17 7.93 17.86 7.16
N SER A 18 6.72 17.32 7.02
CA SER A 18 6.23 16.77 5.75
C SER A 18 6.06 17.87 4.70
N LEU A 19 5.47 19.02 5.07
CA LEU A 19 5.35 20.19 4.20
C LEU A 19 6.70 20.75 3.76
N ASN A 20 7.70 20.75 4.65
CA ASN A 20 9.05 21.20 4.36
C ASN A 20 9.75 20.32 3.32
N GLU A 21 9.68 19.00 3.46
CA GLU A 21 10.26 18.08 2.47
C GLU A 21 9.53 18.15 1.13
N ILE A 22 8.19 18.16 1.12
CA ILE A 22 7.42 18.22 -0.13
C ILE A 22 7.73 19.51 -0.89
N HIS A 23 7.79 20.66 -0.21
CA HIS A 23 8.12 21.93 -0.85
C HIS A 23 9.55 21.92 -1.45
N LEU A 24 10.53 21.39 -0.72
CA LEU A 24 11.91 21.30 -1.24
C LEU A 24 11.98 20.37 -2.46
N HIS A 25 11.31 19.23 -2.40
CA HIS A 25 11.35 18.21 -3.43
C HIS A 25 10.63 18.63 -4.70
N ILE A 26 9.45 19.25 -4.62
CA ILE A 26 8.75 19.74 -5.82
C ILE A 26 9.56 20.82 -6.54
N ASN A 27 10.16 21.77 -5.80
CA ASN A 27 10.99 22.80 -6.42
C ASN A 27 12.23 22.20 -7.10
N SER A 28 12.87 21.22 -6.46
CA SER A 28 14.02 20.51 -7.05
C SER A 28 13.63 19.68 -8.26
N THR A 29 12.41 19.12 -8.28
CA THR A 29 11.90 18.29 -9.38
C THR A 29 11.52 19.14 -10.60
N VAL A 30 10.86 20.28 -10.38
CA VAL A 30 10.52 21.23 -11.47
C VAL A 30 11.78 21.84 -12.07
N ASP A 31 12.76 22.23 -11.24
CA ASP A 31 14.03 22.77 -11.72
C ASP A 31 14.80 21.73 -12.55
N TYR A 32 14.82 20.47 -12.09
CA TYR A 32 15.42 19.35 -12.85
C TYR A 32 14.77 19.15 -14.21
N PHE A 33 13.43 19.12 -14.27
CA PHE A 33 12.67 18.84 -15.49
C PHE A 33 12.77 19.95 -16.54
N ILE A 34 12.94 21.21 -16.12
CA ILE A 34 13.05 22.33 -17.07
C ILE A 34 14.51 22.57 -17.47
N ASN A 35 15.46 22.41 -16.54
CA ASN A 35 16.87 22.75 -16.74
C ASN A 35 17.77 21.50 -16.91
N PHE A 36 17.36 20.53 -17.73
CA PHE A 36 18.07 19.24 -17.93
C PHE A 36 19.53 19.36 -18.45
N LYS A 37 20.03 20.56 -18.77
CA LYS A 37 21.31 20.83 -19.49
C LYS A 37 22.62 20.50 -18.71
N ASN A 38 22.61 19.66 -17.66
CA ASN A 38 23.77 19.45 -16.79
C ASN A 38 24.45 18.07 -16.91
N ASP A 39 25.78 18.06 -16.87
CA ASP A 39 26.63 16.85 -16.81
C ASP A 39 26.43 16.01 -15.50
N ASP A 40 25.69 16.54 -14.53
CA ASP A 40 25.41 15.93 -13.21
C ASP A 40 23.97 15.35 -13.06
N ALA A 41 23.18 15.25 -14.14
CA ALA A 41 21.76 14.86 -14.10
C ALA A 41 21.49 13.55 -13.32
N ALA A 42 22.34 12.54 -13.49
CA ALA A 42 22.22 11.25 -12.78
C ALA A 42 22.27 11.39 -11.25
N LYS A 43 23.13 12.30 -10.76
CA LYS A 43 23.35 12.53 -9.33
C LYS A 43 22.15 13.26 -8.73
N THR A 44 21.60 14.23 -9.45
CA THR A 44 20.39 14.96 -9.05
C THR A 44 19.18 14.03 -9.02
N LEU A 45 18.98 13.18 -10.03
CA LEU A 45 17.89 12.19 -10.06
C LEU A 45 17.97 11.21 -8.88
N SER A 46 19.17 10.69 -8.57
CA SER A 46 19.36 9.81 -7.40
C SER A 46 19.00 10.51 -6.06
N THR A 47 19.18 11.83 -6.00
CA THR A 47 18.80 12.64 -4.83
C THR A 47 17.29 12.81 -4.76
N LEU A 48 16.62 13.05 -5.90
CA LEU A 48 15.16 13.12 -5.99
C LEU A 48 14.49 11.79 -5.61
N GLN A 49 15.07 10.64 -5.98
CA GLN A 49 14.59 9.31 -5.58
C GLN A 49 14.72 9.08 -4.07
N LYS A 50 15.83 9.50 -3.46
CA LYS A 50 16.01 9.45 -2.00
C LYS A 50 14.98 10.34 -1.30
N GLN A 51 14.78 11.56 -1.78
CA GLN A 51 13.76 12.49 -1.26
C GLN A 51 12.34 11.92 -1.40
N ARG A 52 12.01 11.27 -2.52
CA ARG A 52 10.73 10.54 -2.74
C ARG A 52 10.45 9.55 -1.61
N THR A 53 11.43 8.72 -1.24
CA THR A 53 11.26 7.75 -0.13
C THR A 53 11.15 8.43 1.24
N SER A 54 11.89 9.53 1.45
CA SER A 54 11.85 10.32 2.69
C SER A 54 10.46 10.94 2.91
N ILE A 55 9.88 11.55 1.87
CA ILE A 55 8.54 12.16 1.94
C ILE A 55 7.49 11.13 2.35
N ARG A 56 7.50 9.94 1.74
CA ARG A 56 6.55 8.87 2.08
C ARG A 56 6.65 8.48 3.55
N LYS A 57 7.87 8.34 4.08
CA LYS A 57 8.10 8.03 5.49
C LYS A 57 7.56 9.13 6.41
N LYS A 58 7.82 10.41 6.10
CA LYS A 58 7.33 11.53 6.91
C LYS A 58 5.81 11.69 6.85
N VAL A 59 5.21 11.52 5.68
CA VAL A 59 3.75 11.57 5.52
C VAL A 59 3.08 10.39 6.21
N ALA A 60 3.64 9.18 6.11
CA ALA A 60 3.16 8.03 6.87
C ALA A 60 3.25 8.27 8.37
N LEU A 61 4.38 8.81 8.86
CA LEU A 61 4.55 9.21 10.25
C LEU A 61 3.48 10.22 10.66
N SER A 62 3.21 11.25 9.85
CA SER A 62 2.16 12.24 10.14
C SER A 62 0.75 11.62 10.25
N LYS A 63 0.45 10.58 9.45
CA LYS A 63 -0.82 9.84 9.54
C LYS A 63 -0.90 9.02 10.84
N THR A 64 0.22 8.39 11.25
CA THR A 64 0.31 7.63 12.50
C THR A 64 0.19 8.55 13.71
N VAL A 65 0.96 9.64 13.75
CA VAL A 65 0.89 10.64 14.82
C VAL A 65 -0.51 11.24 14.90
N LEU A 66 -1.16 11.54 13.77
CA LEU A 66 -2.55 12.00 13.77
C LEU A 66 -3.48 11.00 14.44
N THR A 67 -3.31 9.70 14.17
CA THR A 67 -4.12 8.68 14.84
C THR A 67 -3.85 8.63 16.33
N GLU A 68 -2.58 8.63 16.76
CA GLU A 68 -2.18 8.60 18.17
C GLU A 68 -2.67 9.84 18.93
N SER A 69 -2.37 11.04 18.44
CA SER A 69 -2.80 12.31 19.04
C SER A 69 -4.33 12.46 19.10
N THR A 70 -5.09 11.72 18.29
CA THR A 70 -6.57 11.72 18.38
C THR A 70 -7.08 10.95 19.61
N PHE A 71 -6.31 9.98 20.12
CA PHE A 71 -6.64 9.22 21.33
C PHE A 71 -6.05 9.82 22.61
N GLU A 72 -5.12 10.76 22.49
CA GLU A 72 -4.56 11.50 23.61
C GLU A 72 -5.50 12.59 24.13
N ILE A 73 -5.51 12.78 25.44
CA ILE A 73 -6.17 13.93 26.06
C ILE A 73 -5.21 15.12 25.92
N THR A 74 -5.59 16.12 25.11
CA THR A 74 -4.74 17.29 24.82
C THR A 74 -5.42 18.57 25.28
N TYR A 75 -4.65 19.52 25.84
CA TYR A 75 -5.14 20.84 26.22
C TYR A 75 -4.52 21.91 25.30
N SER A 76 -5.26 22.32 24.26
CA SER A 76 -4.75 23.24 23.23
C SER A 76 -5.86 24.09 22.61
N TYR A 77 -5.51 25.15 21.90
CA TYR A 77 -6.48 25.94 21.15
C TYR A 77 -7.04 25.16 19.96
N MET A 78 -6.21 24.36 19.27
CA MET A 78 -6.63 23.54 18.13
C MET A 78 -6.75 22.07 18.51
N ALA A 79 -7.76 21.39 17.99
CA ALA A 79 -7.95 19.96 18.21
C ALA A 79 -7.11 19.16 17.20
N PRO A 80 -6.46 18.04 17.59
CA PRO A 80 -5.69 17.21 16.65
C PRO A 80 -6.47 16.77 15.40
N LYS A 81 -7.78 16.53 15.55
CA LYS A 81 -8.68 16.13 14.46
C LYS A 81 -8.84 17.20 13.38
N GLU A 82 -8.66 18.48 13.70
CA GLU A 82 -8.81 19.60 12.76
C GLU A 82 -7.68 19.62 11.70
N LEU A 83 -6.54 18.97 11.96
CA LEU A 83 -5.45 18.81 10.98
C LEU A 83 -5.67 17.65 10.01
N LYS A 84 -6.67 16.79 10.27
CA LYS A 84 -6.94 15.59 9.47
C LYS A 84 -7.13 15.87 7.97
N PRO A 85 -7.87 16.91 7.53
CA PRO A 85 -7.99 17.23 6.11
C PRO A 85 -6.64 17.51 5.46
N ILE A 86 -5.78 18.29 6.12
CA ILE A 86 -4.43 18.60 5.63
C ILE A 86 -3.57 17.35 5.54
N VAL A 87 -3.49 16.53 6.59
CA VAL A 87 -2.69 15.29 6.58
C VAL A 87 -3.16 14.32 5.48
N LYS A 88 -4.48 14.25 5.21
CA LYS A 88 -5.02 13.46 4.11
C LYS A 88 -4.56 14.00 2.75
N LEU A 89 -4.61 15.31 2.55
CA LEU A 89 -4.15 15.98 1.33
C LEU A 89 -2.63 15.86 1.15
N LEU A 90 -1.82 15.86 2.21
CA LEU A 90 -0.38 15.57 2.15
C LEU A 90 -0.10 14.16 1.61
N GLY A 91 -0.96 13.18 1.93
CA GLY A 91 -0.92 11.85 1.33
C GLY A 91 -1.09 11.88 -0.19
N GLN A 92 -2.03 12.70 -0.68
CA GLN A 92 -2.28 12.87 -2.12
C GLN A 92 -1.13 13.63 -2.78
N ALA A 93 -0.63 14.69 -2.14
CA ALA A 93 0.53 15.45 -2.60
C ALA A 93 1.78 14.56 -2.72
N SER A 94 2.03 13.67 -1.75
CA SER A 94 3.14 12.71 -1.80
C SER A 94 3.05 11.74 -2.98
N ALA A 95 1.85 11.27 -3.31
CA ALA A 95 1.63 10.37 -4.43
C ALA A 95 1.81 11.12 -5.76
N SER A 96 1.27 12.33 -5.88
CA SER A 96 1.47 13.22 -7.04
C SER A 96 2.92 13.56 -7.27
N THR A 97 3.63 13.94 -6.23
CA THR A 97 5.07 14.21 -6.29
C THR A 97 5.87 12.97 -6.75
N SER A 98 5.45 11.75 -6.38
CA SER A 98 6.09 10.52 -6.85
C SER A 98 5.88 10.28 -8.34
N ALA A 99 4.71 10.61 -8.87
CA ALA A 99 4.40 10.50 -10.30
C ALA A 99 5.19 11.53 -11.13
N ILE A 100 5.34 12.76 -10.62
CA ILE A 100 6.17 13.80 -11.27
C ILE A 100 7.63 13.34 -11.37
N VAL A 101 8.19 12.72 -10.32
CA VAL A 101 9.54 12.13 -10.38
C VAL A 101 9.63 10.99 -11.40
N GLY A 102 8.57 10.20 -11.57
CA GLY A 102 8.51 9.17 -12.63
C GLY A 102 8.69 9.77 -14.02
N ALA A 103 8.10 10.94 -14.29
CA ALA A 103 8.31 11.65 -15.56
C ALA A 103 9.77 12.13 -15.71
N CYS A 104 10.44 12.55 -14.63
CA CYS A 104 11.86 12.91 -14.65
C CYS A 104 12.78 11.69 -14.86
N GLU A 105 12.39 10.50 -14.39
CA GLU A 105 13.10 9.24 -14.66
C GLU A 105 13.01 8.87 -16.15
N LEU A 106 11.83 9.07 -16.76
CA LEU A 106 11.61 8.90 -18.20
C LEU A 106 12.41 9.92 -19.02
N GLU A 107 12.46 11.18 -18.59
CA GLU A 107 13.25 12.23 -19.22
C GLU A 107 14.75 11.91 -19.21
N TYR A 108 15.27 11.43 -18.08
CA TYR A 108 16.66 11.00 -17.96
C TYR A 108 16.97 9.77 -18.82
N ALA A 109 16.03 8.83 -18.92
CA ALA A 109 16.18 7.65 -19.78
C ALA A 109 16.31 8.03 -21.26
N LEU A 110 15.67 9.13 -21.67
CA LEU A 110 15.69 9.63 -23.05
C LEU A 110 16.89 10.54 -23.35
N LEU A 111 17.21 11.50 -22.47
CA LEU A 111 18.20 12.56 -22.73
C LEU A 111 19.59 12.27 -22.13
N GLY A 112 19.75 11.22 -21.31
CA GLY A 112 21.02 10.89 -20.67
C GLY A 112 22.10 10.40 -21.65
N LYS A 113 23.30 11.01 -21.64
CA LYS A 113 24.48 10.66 -22.48
C LYS A 113 24.99 9.21 -22.32
N ASP A 114 24.45 8.44 -21.39
CA ASP A 114 24.97 7.16 -20.91
C ASP A 114 23.79 6.17 -20.67
N TYR A 115 22.95 5.94 -21.67
CA TYR A 115 21.83 4.97 -21.63
C TYR A 115 22.25 3.61 -21.03
N GLU A 116 23.42 3.10 -21.42
CA GLU A 116 24.00 1.83 -20.92
C GLU A 116 24.53 1.88 -19.48
N LYS A 117 24.85 3.07 -18.95
CA LYS A 117 25.35 3.28 -17.57
C LYS A 117 24.20 3.57 -16.61
N ALA A 118 23.17 4.29 -17.09
CA ALA A 118 21.87 4.45 -16.43
C ALA A 118 21.21 3.08 -16.21
N LYS A 119 21.21 2.22 -17.22
CA LYS A 119 20.78 0.82 -17.16
C LYS A 119 21.43 0.03 -16.01
N LYS A 120 22.75 0.19 -15.80
CA LYS A 120 23.49 -0.46 -14.69
C LYS A 120 23.24 0.14 -13.30
N LEU A 121 22.83 1.41 -13.21
CA LEU A 121 22.44 2.04 -11.94
C LEU A 121 21.00 1.69 -11.54
N VAL A 122 20.14 1.42 -12.53
CA VAL A 122 18.73 1.01 -12.36
C VAL A 122 18.62 -0.48 -11.99
N ASP A 123 19.53 -1.33 -12.48
CA ASP A 123 19.59 -2.76 -12.16
C ASP A 123 19.96 -3.09 -10.68
N GLY A 124 20.19 -2.05 -9.86
CA GLY A 124 20.56 -2.20 -8.45
C GLY A 124 19.41 -2.52 -7.50
N GLU A 125 18.18 -2.04 -7.73
CA GLU A 125 17.02 -2.37 -6.86
C GLU A 125 15.64 -1.85 -7.30
N LEU A 126 15.46 -1.27 -8.51
CA LEU A 126 14.14 -0.72 -8.88
C LEU A 126 13.87 -0.66 -10.39
N HIS A 127 12.80 -1.34 -10.82
CA HIS A 127 12.09 -1.28 -12.11
C HIS A 127 12.87 -1.51 -13.42
N HIS A 128 12.97 -2.79 -13.81
CA HIS A 128 13.33 -3.29 -15.16
C HIS A 128 12.31 -2.93 -16.27
N GLY A 129 11.41 -1.95 -16.03
CA GLY A 129 10.29 -1.60 -16.92
C GLY A 129 10.48 -0.32 -17.73
N ILE A 130 11.37 0.58 -17.31
CA ILE A 130 11.54 1.91 -17.91
C ILE A 130 12.14 1.82 -19.33
N SER A 131 13.00 0.83 -19.59
CA SER A 131 13.75 0.71 -20.84
C SER A 131 12.91 0.36 -22.09
N ARG A 132 11.62 -0.02 -21.94
CA ARG A 132 10.74 -0.40 -23.07
C ARG A 132 9.63 0.62 -23.37
N GLU A 133 9.53 1.72 -22.63
CA GLU A 133 8.47 2.72 -22.83
C GLU A 133 8.80 3.79 -23.88
N ILE A 134 10.06 3.95 -24.28
CA ILE A 134 10.54 5.10 -25.08
C ILE A 134 11.60 4.66 -26.11
N GLU A 135 11.33 3.65 -26.92
CA GLU A 135 12.31 3.12 -27.90
C GLU A 135 12.44 4.02 -29.16
N HIS A 136 11.52 5.00 -29.34
CA HIS A 136 11.38 5.78 -30.57
C HIS A 136 11.34 7.31 -30.41
N ALA A 137 11.65 7.87 -29.23
CA ALA A 137 11.56 9.32 -29.01
C ALA A 137 12.76 10.12 -29.52
N ASP A 138 12.51 11.32 -30.03
CA ASP A 138 13.48 12.31 -30.50
C ASP A 138 13.83 13.34 -29.40
N ALA A 139 15.12 13.40 -29.06
CA ALA A 139 15.66 14.29 -28.05
C ALA A 139 15.55 15.78 -28.44
N ALA A 140 15.61 16.13 -29.73
CA ALA A 140 15.53 17.51 -30.18
C ALA A 140 14.09 18.07 -30.02
N VAL A 141 13.11 17.24 -30.35
CA VAL A 141 11.67 17.53 -30.21
C VAL A 141 11.30 17.74 -28.74
N LEU A 142 11.78 16.87 -27.84
CA LEU A 142 11.56 17.04 -26.40
C LEU A 142 12.14 18.35 -25.87
N LEU A 143 13.36 18.73 -26.27
CA LEU A 143 13.98 19.99 -25.83
C LEU A 143 13.21 21.22 -26.33
N ALA A 144 12.68 21.19 -27.55
CA ALA A 144 11.83 22.26 -28.07
C ALA A 144 10.53 22.40 -27.26
N PHE A 145 9.89 21.28 -26.89
CA PHE A 145 8.73 21.29 -25.99
C PHE A 145 9.07 21.84 -24.61
N LEU A 146 10.16 21.39 -23.97
CA LEU A 146 10.60 21.86 -22.66
C LEU A 146 10.86 23.37 -22.65
N ASP A 147 11.53 23.91 -23.68
CA ASP A 147 11.78 25.34 -23.82
C ASP A 147 10.46 26.12 -23.96
N SER A 148 9.49 25.61 -24.73
CA SER A 148 8.19 26.27 -24.96
C SER A 148 7.29 26.37 -23.71
N ILE A 149 7.33 25.35 -22.83
CA ILE A 149 6.51 25.25 -21.61
C ILE A 149 7.22 25.76 -20.35
N SER A 150 8.52 26.08 -20.43
CA SER A 150 9.34 26.50 -19.29
C SER A 150 8.72 27.65 -18.49
N GLU A 151 8.28 28.71 -19.16
CA GLU A 151 7.70 29.90 -18.53
C GLU A 151 6.40 29.63 -17.76
N PRO A 152 5.35 29.01 -18.35
CA PRO A 152 4.11 28.74 -17.61
C PRO A 152 4.31 27.76 -16.45
N VAL A 153 5.21 26.77 -16.58
CA VAL A 153 5.52 25.83 -15.49
C VAL A 153 6.25 26.54 -14.34
N LEU A 154 7.24 27.39 -14.63
CA LEU A 154 7.95 28.17 -13.60
C LEU A 154 7.02 29.18 -12.91
N SER A 155 6.11 29.82 -13.65
CA SER A 155 5.11 30.74 -13.10
C SER A 155 4.20 30.05 -12.09
N LEU A 156 3.65 28.88 -12.44
CA LEU A 156 2.84 28.06 -11.53
C LEU A 156 3.67 27.57 -10.32
N SER A 157 4.91 27.16 -10.53
CA SER A 157 5.84 26.74 -9.47
C SER A 157 6.09 27.82 -8.42
N ARG A 158 6.23 29.09 -8.85
CA ARG A 158 6.36 30.23 -7.92
C ARG A 158 5.10 30.42 -7.07
N ALA A 159 3.91 30.35 -7.68
CA ALA A 159 2.64 30.46 -6.95
C ALA A 159 2.44 29.31 -5.94
N ILE A 160 2.82 28.09 -6.30
CA ILE A 160 2.84 26.93 -5.40
C ILE A 160 3.81 27.17 -4.23
N SER A 161 5.01 27.67 -4.50
CA SER A 161 6.01 27.97 -3.47
C SER A 161 5.53 29.04 -2.47
N MET A 162 4.87 30.10 -2.96
CA MET A 162 4.24 31.11 -2.10
C MET A 162 3.14 30.50 -1.23
N SER A 163 2.32 29.62 -1.81
CA SER A 163 1.27 28.89 -1.10
C SER A 163 1.84 28.01 0.00
N PHE A 164 2.94 27.30 -0.23
CA PHE A 164 3.62 26.53 0.80
C PHE A 164 4.15 27.39 1.94
N ASN A 165 4.73 28.56 1.65
CA ASN A 165 5.20 29.47 2.69
C ASN A 165 4.02 29.90 3.60
N CYS A 166 2.87 30.24 3.02
CA CYS A 166 1.65 30.56 3.78
C CYS A 166 1.12 29.35 4.58
N ILE A 167 1.04 28.16 3.98
CA ILE A 167 0.57 26.93 4.66
C ILE A 167 1.47 26.60 5.87
N LYS A 168 2.80 26.68 5.71
CA LYS A 168 3.75 26.39 6.78
C LYS A 168 3.56 27.34 7.96
N LEU A 169 3.40 28.64 7.69
CA LEU A 169 3.12 29.65 8.71
C LEU A 169 1.75 29.43 9.38
N ALA A 170 0.71 29.08 8.60
CA ALA A 170 -0.63 28.78 9.11
C ALA A 170 -0.65 27.56 10.05
N VAL A 171 0.01 26.46 9.65
CA VAL A 171 0.12 25.25 10.49
C VAL A 171 0.97 25.51 11.73
N SER A 172 2.07 26.27 11.59
CA SER A 172 2.93 26.63 12.72
C SER A 172 2.18 27.44 13.76
N TYR A 173 1.43 28.46 13.32
CA TYR A 173 0.58 29.29 14.16
C TYR A 173 -0.58 28.51 14.79
N GLY A 174 -1.25 27.64 14.02
CA GLY A 174 -2.41 26.89 14.51
C GLY A 174 -2.07 25.92 15.65
N TYR A 175 -0.94 25.23 15.54
CA TYR A 175 -0.56 24.11 16.42
C TYR A 175 0.62 24.43 17.36
N ASP A 176 0.96 25.71 17.53
CA ASP A 176 2.02 26.18 18.44
C ASP A 176 3.39 25.53 18.14
N VAL A 177 3.71 25.33 16.85
CA VAL A 177 4.98 24.73 16.42
C VAL A 177 6.10 25.77 16.55
N PRO A 178 7.30 25.38 17.08
CA PRO A 178 8.43 26.30 17.18
C PRO A 178 8.86 26.86 15.82
N ASP A 179 8.98 28.19 15.74
CA ASP A 179 9.35 28.91 14.52
C ASP A 179 10.70 28.48 13.92
N SER A 180 11.61 27.94 14.74
CA SER A 180 12.91 27.42 14.30
C SER A 180 12.79 26.28 13.27
N LEU A 181 11.65 25.60 13.22
CA LEU A 181 11.40 24.47 12.32
C LEU A 181 10.78 24.91 10.98
N VAL A 182 10.33 26.16 10.85
CA VAL A 182 9.69 26.66 9.63
C VAL A 182 10.74 27.03 8.58
N LYS A 183 10.79 26.31 7.46
CA LYS A 183 11.70 26.60 6.33
C LYS A 183 10.95 27.37 5.23
N ILE A 184 11.22 28.67 5.11
CA ILE A 184 10.62 29.55 4.08
C ILE A 184 11.54 29.59 2.86
N ALA A 185 10.98 29.34 1.67
CA ALA A 185 11.72 29.47 0.41
C ALA A 185 11.80 30.96 0.00
N LYS A 186 12.99 31.44 -0.41
CA LYS A 186 13.18 32.79 -0.94
C LYS A 186 12.67 32.84 -2.39
N ILE A 187 11.76 33.75 -2.68
CA ILE A 187 11.20 33.96 -4.03
C ILE A 187 11.61 35.38 -4.45
N ASN A 188 12.29 35.51 -5.60
CA ASN A 188 12.97 36.73 -6.08
C ASN A 188 12.05 37.79 -6.70
N ASP A 189 10.80 37.92 -6.23
CA ASP A 189 9.86 38.91 -6.77
C ASP A 189 9.60 40.07 -5.81
N ASP A 190 9.42 41.27 -6.36
CA ASP A 190 9.12 42.53 -5.64
C ASP A 190 7.77 42.51 -4.89
N THR A 191 6.95 41.48 -5.11
CA THR A 191 5.64 41.22 -4.47
C THR A 191 5.75 40.50 -3.12
N ASN A 192 6.92 40.56 -2.50
CA ASN A 192 7.30 39.95 -1.22
C ASN A 192 6.59 40.58 0.00
N HIS A 193 5.25 40.55 0.05
CA HIS A 193 4.47 40.96 1.23
C HIS A 193 4.70 40.04 2.44
N VAL A 194 5.08 38.78 2.22
CA VAL A 194 5.39 37.80 3.29
C VAL A 194 6.82 38.01 3.82
N SER A 195 7.76 38.41 2.97
CA SER A 195 9.18 38.56 3.33
C SER A 195 9.49 39.89 4.03
N LYS A 196 8.75 40.97 3.74
CA LYS A 196 8.89 42.25 4.46
C LYS A 196 8.38 42.19 5.92
N ALA A 197 7.53 41.23 6.25
CA ALA A 197 7.10 40.98 7.64
C ALA A 197 8.15 40.23 8.48
N SER A 198 9.19 39.66 7.87
CA SER A 198 10.20 38.82 8.56
C SER A 198 11.36 39.61 9.18
N ASN A 199 11.51 40.91 8.90
CA ASN A 199 12.67 41.71 9.34
C ASN A 199 12.41 42.58 10.59
N ASN A 200 11.22 42.50 11.20
CA ASN A 200 10.96 43.16 12.48
C ASN A 200 10.77 42.13 13.59
N GLU A 201 11.34 42.44 14.76
CA GLU A 201 11.45 41.60 15.97
C GLU A 201 10.10 41.25 16.65
N ASN A 202 8.98 41.42 15.94
CA ASN A 202 7.66 40.87 16.27
C ASN A 202 7.06 40.35 14.96
N ARG A 203 7.15 39.03 14.71
CA ARG A 203 6.52 38.40 13.55
C ARG A 203 5.01 38.38 13.77
N ASP A 204 4.35 39.42 13.28
CA ASP A 204 2.90 39.53 13.30
C ASP A 204 2.25 38.33 12.62
N LYS A 205 1.24 37.81 13.31
CA LYS A 205 0.37 36.68 12.94
C LYS A 205 0.06 36.63 11.44
N ILE A 206 0.15 35.44 10.83
CA ILE A 206 -0.37 35.23 9.48
C ILE A 206 -1.82 35.72 9.40
N THR A 207 -2.09 36.67 8.51
CA THR A 207 -3.42 37.27 8.37
C THR A 207 -4.28 36.49 7.39
N LEU A 208 -5.59 36.44 7.63
CA LEU A 208 -6.54 35.81 6.72
C LEU A 208 -6.50 36.47 5.32
N ASP A 209 -6.30 37.79 5.25
CA ASP A 209 -6.14 38.52 3.99
C ASP A 209 -4.91 38.07 3.17
N ALA A 210 -3.79 37.77 3.83
CA ALA A 210 -2.60 37.25 3.15
C ALA A 210 -2.85 35.85 2.56
N ILE A 211 -3.58 34.99 3.28
CA ILE A 211 -3.97 33.67 2.78
C ILE A 211 -4.94 33.80 1.60
N ASP A 212 -5.95 34.66 1.71
CA ASP A 212 -6.96 34.89 0.66
C ASP A 212 -6.34 35.46 -0.62
N LYS A 213 -5.38 36.38 -0.51
CA LYS A 213 -4.60 36.88 -1.64
C LYS A 213 -3.76 35.79 -2.30
N THR A 214 -3.11 34.94 -1.50
CA THR A 214 -2.29 33.83 -2.00
C THR A 214 -3.16 32.77 -2.70
N LEU A 215 -4.34 32.48 -2.17
CA LEU A 215 -5.29 31.54 -2.78
C LEU A 215 -5.78 32.06 -4.14
N LYS A 216 -6.15 33.35 -4.22
CA LYS A 216 -6.51 33.99 -5.50
C LYS A 216 -5.38 33.94 -6.52
N LEU A 217 -4.15 34.22 -6.09
CA LEU A 217 -2.96 34.14 -6.94
C LEU A 217 -2.77 32.71 -7.49
N LEU A 218 -2.82 31.69 -6.62
CA LEU A 218 -2.65 30.30 -7.03
C LEU A 218 -3.73 29.85 -8.02
N VAL A 219 -4.99 30.17 -7.76
CA VAL A 219 -6.10 29.84 -8.67
C VAL A 219 -5.91 30.54 -10.03
N LEU A 220 -5.54 31.82 -10.04
CA LEU A 220 -5.24 32.55 -11.26
C LEU A 220 -4.07 31.93 -12.03
N SER A 221 -2.98 31.55 -11.34
CA SER A 221 -1.84 30.87 -11.95
C SER A 221 -2.20 29.51 -12.54
N ILE A 222 -3.11 28.75 -11.91
CA ILE A 222 -3.64 27.49 -12.47
C ILE A 222 -4.45 27.78 -13.75
N THR A 223 -5.32 28.80 -13.73
CA THR A 223 -6.09 29.17 -14.94
C THR A 223 -5.19 29.63 -16.09
N ASN A 224 -4.15 30.41 -15.79
CA ASN A 224 -3.17 30.84 -16.79
C ASN A 224 -2.35 29.66 -17.32
N TYR A 225 -1.98 28.72 -16.44
CA TYR A 225 -1.31 27.48 -16.85
C TYR A 225 -2.18 26.66 -17.81
N ASP A 226 -3.47 26.52 -17.49
CA ASP A 226 -4.44 25.76 -18.29
C ASP A 226 -4.68 26.34 -19.69
N SER A 227 -4.50 27.66 -19.87
CA SER A 227 -4.64 28.30 -21.18
C SER A 227 -3.32 28.38 -21.95
N LEU A 228 -2.20 28.68 -21.27
CA LEU A 228 -0.90 28.89 -21.91
C LEU A 228 -0.22 27.59 -22.32
N VAL A 229 -0.32 26.53 -21.52
CA VAL A 229 0.38 25.26 -21.80
C VAL A 229 -0.10 24.63 -23.12
N PRO A 230 -1.41 24.48 -23.37
CA PRO A 230 -1.90 23.97 -24.67
C PRO A 230 -1.46 24.86 -25.84
N GLN A 231 -1.60 26.18 -25.70
CA GLN A 231 -1.23 27.14 -26.74
C GLN A 231 0.26 27.06 -27.12
N ARG A 232 1.14 26.88 -26.12
CA ARG A 232 2.59 26.76 -26.34
C ARG A 232 2.96 25.44 -26.98
N LEU A 233 2.34 24.34 -26.56
CA LEU A 233 2.55 23.02 -27.16
C LEU A 233 2.06 22.97 -28.61
N GLU A 234 0.92 23.58 -28.93
CA GLU A 234 0.41 23.72 -30.31
C GLU A 234 1.38 24.53 -31.18
N SER A 235 1.88 25.67 -30.66
CA SER A 235 2.85 26.49 -31.39
C SER A 235 4.19 25.78 -31.65
N ALA A 236 4.64 24.93 -30.71
CA ALA A 236 5.84 24.13 -30.86
C ALA A 236 5.64 22.98 -31.87
N ALA A 237 4.46 22.37 -31.88
CA ALA A 237 4.09 21.33 -32.85
C ALA A 237 4.08 21.86 -34.29
N HIS A 238 3.59 23.08 -34.51
CA HIS A 238 3.56 23.71 -35.84
C HIS A 238 4.92 24.16 -36.36
N PHE A 239 5.88 24.46 -35.47
CA PHE A 239 7.23 24.88 -35.88
C PHE A 239 8.00 23.73 -36.57
N GLU A 240 7.83 22.48 -36.13
CA GLU A 240 8.49 21.31 -36.72
C GLU A 240 7.88 20.86 -38.07
N VAL A 241 6.59 21.14 -38.30
CA VAL A 241 5.92 20.82 -39.58
C VAL A 241 6.49 21.63 -40.75
N ASN A 242 7.05 22.81 -40.48
CA ASN A 242 7.63 23.66 -41.53
C ASN A 242 9.09 23.29 -41.88
N GLU A 243 9.77 22.48 -41.06
CA GLU A 243 11.16 22.05 -41.32
C GLU A 243 11.26 20.60 -41.84
N ALA A 244 10.24 19.75 -41.64
CA ALA A 244 10.21 18.38 -42.16
C ALA A 244 9.44 18.30 -43.49
N ASP A 245 10.15 17.91 -44.56
CA ASP A 245 9.67 17.69 -45.93
C ASP A 245 8.19 17.24 -46.06
N GLU A 246 7.47 17.88 -47.00
CA GLU A 246 6.08 17.61 -47.46
C GLU A 246 5.80 16.18 -47.97
N SER A 247 6.69 15.20 -47.76
CA SER A 247 6.55 13.85 -48.31
C SER A 247 6.04 12.77 -47.34
N ASN A 248 5.90 13.08 -46.05
CA ASN A 248 5.46 12.11 -45.03
C ASN A 248 4.28 12.61 -44.17
N GLY A 249 3.19 13.02 -44.82
CA GLY A 249 1.92 13.43 -44.20
C GLY A 249 1.15 12.32 -43.44
N GLY A 250 1.83 11.28 -42.95
CA GLY A 250 1.23 10.14 -42.23
C GLY A 250 1.62 10.01 -40.76
N SER A 251 2.45 10.90 -40.21
CA SER A 251 3.00 10.76 -38.83
C SER A 251 2.23 11.53 -37.75
N LEU A 252 1.07 12.12 -38.07
CA LEU A 252 0.23 12.90 -37.14
C LEU A 252 -0.71 12.01 -36.29
N LEU A 253 -0.79 10.71 -36.58
CA LEU A 253 -1.74 9.76 -35.97
C LEU A 253 -1.15 8.86 -34.88
N LEU A 254 0.11 9.07 -34.47
CA LEU A 254 0.74 8.26 -33.42
C LEU A 254 0.95 9.10 -32.15
N PRO A 255 0.54 8.60 -30.96
CA PRO A 255 0.93 9.22 -29.70
C PRO A 255 2.44 9.11 -29.58
N ARG A 256 3.17 10.20 -29.83
CA ARG A 256 4.63 10.20 -29.70
C ARG A 256 5.03 10.16 -28.23
N ASP A 257 6.10 9.45 -27.93
CA ASP A 257 6.54 9.17 -26.56
C ASP A 257 6.94 10.45 -25.79
N GLU A 258 7.39 11.52 -26.50
CA GLU A 258 7.70 12.83 -25.92
C GLU A 258 6.45 13.55 -25.42
N TYR A 259 5.36 13.51 -26.20
CA TYR A 259 4.08 14.09 -25.78
C TYR A 259 3.53 13.35 -24.58
N PHE A 260 3.65 12.02 -24.54
CA PHE A 260 3.23 11.23 -23.39
C PHE A 260 4.02 11.62 -22.13
N LEU A 261 5.34 11.74 -22.23
CA LEU A 261 6.22 12.15 -21.13
C LEU A 261 5.88 13.55 -20.62
N VAL A 262 5.83 14.53 -21.52
CA VAL A 262 5.53 15.94 -21.21
C VAL A 262 4.13 16.07 -20.63
N SER A 263 3.14 15.39 -21.20
CA SER A 263 1.76 15.39 -20.68
C SER A 263 1.68 14.74 -19.31
N SER A 264 2.39 13.64 -19.07
CA SER A 264 2.44 12.98 -17.76
C SER A 264 2.98 13.92 -16.68
N PHE A 265 4.06 14.64 -16.96
CA PHE A 265 4.58 15.66 -16.03
C PHE A 265 3.56 16.79 -15.80
N LEU A 266 3.07 17.41 -16.88
CA LEU A 266 2.24 18.60 -16.82
C LEU A 266 0.89 18.35 -16.11
N LEU A 267 0.29 17.19 -16.33
CA LEU A 267 -0.97 16.81 -15.69
C LEU A 267 -0.78 16.53 -14.20
N ASN A 268 0.26 15.77 -13.83
CA ASN A 268 0.56 15.50 -12.43
C ASN A 268 0.94 16.79 -11.68
N PHE A 269 1.62 17.73 -12.35
CA PHE A 269 1.97 19.04 -11.78
C PHE A 269 0.75 19.94 -11.57
N ARG A 270 -0.19 19.96 -12.53
CA ARG A 270 -1.47 20.66 -12.37
C ARG A 270 -2.29 20.08 -11.22
N GLU A 271 -2.39 18.76 -11.12
CA GLU A 271 -3.11 18.09 -10.03
C GLU A 271 -2.45 18.39 -8.68
N PHE A 272 -1.12 18.43 -8.63
CA PHE A 272 -0.39 18.88 -7.44
C PHE A 272 -0.80 20.29 -7.03
N ALA A 273 -0.89 21.23 -7.98
CA ALA A 273 -1.32 22.60 -7.71
C ALA A 273 -2.75 22.67 -7.12
N ASN A 274 -3.69 21.86 -7.63
CA ASN A 274 -5.05 21.76 -7.11
C ASN A 274 -5.09 21.19 -5.69
N ILE A 275 -4.25 20.18 -5.40
CA ILE A 275 -4.10 19.65 -4.04
C ILE A 275 -3.58 20.75 -3.10
N ILE A 276 -2.57 21.52 -3.50
CA ILE A 276 -2.03 22.62 -2.69
C ILE A 276 -3.05 23.74 -2.49
N SER A 277 -3.86 24.07 -3.50
CA SER A 277 -4.99 25.00 -3.34
C SER A 277 -5.98 24.53 -2.27
N SER A 278 -6.29 23.23 -2.27
CA SER A 278 -7.13 22.61 -1.24
C SER A 278 -6.47 22.66 0.14
N VAL A 279 -5.15 22.41 0.24
CA VAL A 279 -4.41 22.52 1.51
C VAL A 279 -4.41 23.96 2.03
N LEU A 280 -4.21 24.95 1.16
CA LEU A 280 -4.22 26.36 1.51
C LEU A 280 -5.59 26.81 2.03
N SER A 281 -6.68 26.34 1.39
CA SER A 281 -8.06 26.58 1.84
C SER A 281 -8.31 25.99 3.25
N ASN A 282 -7.92 24.73 3.50
CA ASN A 282 -8.04 24.14 4.84
C ASN A 282 -7.13 24.84 5.87
N SER A 283 -5.98 25.36 5.44
CA SER A 283 -5.07 26.12 6.31
C SER A 283 -5.66 27.46 6.72
N ARG A 284 -6.46 28.09 5.84
CA ARG A 284 -7.24 29.29 6.15
C ARG A 284 -8.23 29.04 7.29
N GLU A 285 -9.00 27.95 7.22
CA GLU A 285 -9.96 27.56 8.26
C GLU A 285 -9.27 27.35 9.62
N ILE A 286 -8.07 26.75 9.63
CA ILE A 286 -7.28 26.55 10.85
C ILE A 286 -6.91 27.89 11.48
N VAL A 287 -6.43 28.86 10.69
CA VAL A 287 -6.06 30.20 11.19
C VAL A 287 -7.28 30.96 11.69
N GLU A 288 -8.42 30.83 11.00
CA GLU A 288 -9.69 31.44 11.40
C GLU A 288 -10.18 30.89 12.75
N HIS A 289 -10.25 29.57 12.89
CA HIS A 289 -10.62 28.93 14.16
C HIS A 289 -9.64 29.26 15.28
N ARG A 290 -8.34 29.29 14.99
CA ARG A 290 -7.31 29.65 15.97
C ARG A 290 -7.49 31.09 16.45
N SER A 291 -7.67 32.05 15.53
CA SER A 291 -7.89 33.46 15.86
C SER A 291 -9.12 33.65 16.75
N MET A 292 -10.27 33.05 16.37
CA MET A 292 -11.51 33.13 17.16
C MET A 292 -11.38 32.56 18.57
N ARG A 293 -10.54 31.53 18.76
CA ARG A 293 -10.29 30.91 20.07
C ARG A 293 -9.30 31.75 20.88
N GLU A 294 -8.28 32.34 20.27
CA GLU A 294 -7.35 33.25 20.94
C GLU A 294 -8.04 34.53 21.46
N ASP A 295 -9.02 35.07 20.73
CA ASP A 295 -9.79 36.24 21.16
C ASP A 295 -10.55 36.02 22.49
N ARG A 296 -10.75 34.76 22.89
CA ARG A 296 -11.37 34.37 24.17
C ARG A 296 -10.35 34.25 25.32
N GLY A 297 -9.07 34.52 25.06
CA GLY A 297 -7.98 34.49 26.04
C GLY A 297 -7.82 33.13 26.71
N PHE A 298 -7.82 33.12 28.05
CA PHE A 298 -7.65 31.90 28.87
C PHE A 298 -8.75 30.84 28.63
N PHE A 299 -9.97 31.26 28.33
CA PHE A 299 -11.09 30.37 28.02
C PHE A 299 -11.09 29.86 26.57
N GLY A 300 -10.11 30.26 25.76
CA GLY A 300 -9.94 29.82 24.38
C GLY A 300 -9.35 28.41 24.23
N ARG A 301 -8.54 27.97 25.20
CA ARG A 301 -7.96 26.62 25.22
C ARG A 301 -8.99 25.63 25.74
N SER A 302 -9.18 24.52 25.01
CA SER A 302 -10.14 23.47 25.38
C SER A 302 -9.42 22.16 25.67
N LEU A 303 -10.00 21.33 26.55
CA LEU A 303 -9.61 19.95 26.73
C LEU A 303 -10.23 19.11 25.60
N TRP A 304 -9.40 18.61 24.69
CA TRP A 304 -9.83 17.78 23.58
C TRP A 304 -9.73 16.30 23.94
N PHE A 305 -10.87 15.62 23.88
CA PHE A 305 -10.97 14.16 24.00
C PHE A 305 -12.14 13.68 23.14
N PHE A 306 -11.90 12.68 22.28
CA PHE A 306 -12.91 12.18 21.34
C PHE A 306 -13.29 10.72 21.63
N PRO A 307 -14.27 10.46 22.50
CA PRO A 307 -14.66 9.09 22.91
C PRO A 307 -15.52 8.33 21.88
N VAL A 308 -15.93 8.96 20.77
CA VAL A 308 -16.80 8.32 19.76
C VAL A 308 -15.95 7.64 18.70
N PHE A 309 -15.84 6.31 18.79
CA PHE A 309 -14.92 5.52 17.98
C PHE A 309 -15.62 4.69 16.89
N SER A 310 -15.08 4.74 15.68
CA SER A 310 -15.29 3.66 14.71
C SER A 310 -14.50 2.44 15.18
N LYS A 311 -15.14 1.26 15.23
CA LYS A 311 -14.49 -0.01 15.61
C LYS A 311 -13.18 -0.25 14.83
N LYS A 312 -13.09 0.25 13.60
CA LYS A 312 -11.89 0.16 12.75
C LYS A 312 -10.72 1.01 13.27
N THR A 313 -10.98 2.26 13.67
CA THR A 313 -9.94 3.18 14.14
C THR A 313 -9.40 2.76 15.51
N LEU A 314 -10.29 2.29 16.40
CA LEU A 314 -9.88 1.75 17.71
C LEU A 314 -9.07 0.46 17.56
N HIS A 315 -9.49 -0.44 16.65
CA HIS A 315 -8.72 -1.65 16.34
C HIS A 315 -7.34 -1.30 15.76
N LYS A 316 -7.27 -0.32 14.85
CA LYS A 316 -6.00 0.19 14.32
C LYS A 316 -5.10 0.73 15.44
N TYR A 317 -5.60 1.60 16.30
CA TYR A 317 -4.82 2.13 17.42
C TYR A 317 -4.33 1.05 18.39
N LEU A 318 -5.16 0.06 18.73
CA LEU A 318 -4.81 -0.97 19.71
C LEU A 318 -3.92 -2.10 19.17
N TRP A 319 -3.97 -2.38 17.86
CA TRP A 319 -3.35 -3.58 17.28
C TRP A 319 -2.31 -3.30 16.19
N THR A 320 -2.28 -2.11 15.60
CA THR A 320 -1.22 -1.73 14.66
C THR A 320 -0.31 -0.69 15.28
N GLY A 321 0.78 -1.17 15.90
CA GLY A 321 1.99 -0.36 16.08
C GLY A 321 2.81 -0.40 14.80
N GLU A 322 3.30 0.77 14.36
CA GLU A 322 4.39 1.13 13.40
C GLU A 322 4.62 0.32 12.09
N ASN A 323 3.92 -0.79 11.85
CA ASN A 323 4.22 -1.75 10.78
C ASN A 323 3.45 -1.51 9.47
N ASP A 324 2.71 -0.41 9.34
CA ASP A 324 1.99 -0.03 8.12
C ASP A 324 2.89 0.67 7.06
N LEU A 325 4.21 0.75 7.27
CA LEU A 325 5.16 1.40 6.34
C LEU A 325 5.39 0.67 4.99
N LYS A 326 4.50 -0.26 4.60
CA LYS A 326 4.53 -0.90 3.27
C LYS A 326 3.34 -0.45 2.43
N GLU A 327 3.32 0.83 2.08
CA GLU A 327 2.57 1.29 0.92
C GLU A 327 3.38 0.88 -0.32
N VAL A 328 2.84 -0.06 -1.11
CA VAL A 328 3.45 -0.56 -2.35
C VAL A 328 3.60 0.60 -3.33
N ASP A 329 4.75 0.65 -4.00
CA ASP A 329 5.03 1.55 -5.13
C ASP A 329 3.97 1.38 -6.22
N ILE A 330 2.94 2.24 -6.20
CA ILE A 330 2.05 2.43 -7.33
C ILE A 330 2.34 3.83 -7.85
N ALA A 331 2.94 3.89 -9.03
CA ALA A 331 3.38 5.11 -9.70
C ALA A 331 2.23 6.01 -10.22
N SER A 332 1.02 5.88 -9.67
CA SER A 332 -0.10 6.75 -10.00
C SER A 332 -0.90 7.17 -8.76
N VAL A 333 -1.09 8.48 -8.65
CA VAL A 333 -1.77 9.23 -7.57
C VAL A 333 -3.21 8.76 -7.32
N HIS A 334 -3.81 8.11 -8.33
CA HIS A 334 -5.23 7.78 -8.37
C HIS A 334 -5.62 6.58 -7.52
N THR A 335 -4.64 5.87 -6.95
CA THR A 335 -4.90 4.75 -6.03
C THR A 335 -5.22 5.18 -4.58
N SER A 336 -5.07 6.47 -4.23
CA SER A 336 -5.30 6.96 -2.85
C SER A 336 -6.73 7.48 -2.56
N LYS A 337 -7.78 6.84 -3.11
CA LYS A 337 -9.15 6.91 -2.55
C LYS A 337 -9.87 5.58 -2.71
N SER A 338 -9.66 4.66 -1.76
CA SER A 338 -10.60 3.57 -1.44
C SER A 338 -10.19 2.83 -0.16
N THR A 339 -9.93 3.56 0.93
CA THR A 339 -9.85 2.94 2.27
C THR A 339 -11.27 2.62 2.74
N GLY A 340 -11.81 1.48 2.30
CA GLY A 340 -12.86 0.71 2.96
C GLY A 340 -14.06 1.46 3.55
N GLU A 341 -14.87 2.07 2.71
CA GLU A 341 -16.33 2.04 2.95
C GLU A 341 -16.85 0.69 2.48
N ARG A 342 -17.53 -0.02 3.38
CA ARG A 342 -18.41 -1.11 2.96
C ARG A 342 -19.43 -0.45 2.04
N VAL A 343 -19.49 -0.91 0.80
CA VAL A 343 -20.53 -0.57 -0.15
C VAL A 343 -21.86 -0.79 0.54
N GLY A 344 -22.51 0.30 0.93
CA GLY A 344 -23.95 0.28 1.13
C GLY A 344 -24.56 -0.15 -0.19
N HIS A 345 -25.42 -1.16 -0.14
CA HIS A 345 -26.32 -1.43 -1.23
C HIS A 345 -27.02 -0.11 -1.59
N TYR A 346 -26.86 0.34 -2.83
CA TYR A 346 -27.80 1.28 -3.40
C TYR A 346 -29.13 0.52 -3.46
N GLU A 347 -30.05 0.85 -2.55
CA GLU A 347 -31.45 0.50 -2.71
C GLU A 347 -31.95 1.27 -3.93
N THR A 348 -32.02 0.59 -5.08
CA THR A 348 -33.05 0.91 -6.05
C THR A 348 -34.39 0.67 -5.36
N GLU A 349 -35.30 1.64 -5.45
CA GLU A 349 -36.70 1.44 -5.13
C GLU A 349 -37.28 0.41 -6.11
N ASP A 350 -37.03 -0.87 -5.82
CA ASP A 350 -37.64 -1.98 -6.54
C ASP A 350 -38.78 -2.55 -5.70
N THR A 351 -39.94 -2.53 -6.34
CA THR A 351 -41.21 -3.15 -5.96
C THR A 351 -41.03 -4.50 -5.25
N GLN A 352 -41.84 -4.74 -4.21
CA GLN A 352 -41.75 -5.84 -3.25
C GLN A 352 -41.65 -7.26 -3.87
N THR A 353 -41.98 -7.43 -5.15
CA THR A 353 -41.90 -8.69 -5.89
C THR A 353 -40.48 -9.05 -6.38
N GLY A 354 -39.55 -8.10 -6.45
CA GLY A 354 -38.15 -8.33 -6.88
C GLY A 354 -37.23 -8.90 -5.80
N LYS A 355 -37.50 -8.61 -4.51
CA LYS A 355 -36.64 -9.03 -3.39
C LYS A 355 -36.63 -10.55 -3.20
N PHE A 356 -37.77 -11.21 -3.35
CA PHE A 356 -37.86 -12.67 -3.25
C PHE A 356 -37.13 -13.37 -4.39
N ARG A 357 -37.23 -12.84 -5.62
CA ARG A 357 -36.52 -13.37 -6.79
C ARG A 357 -35.01 -13.20 -6.65
N ASN A 358 -34.55 -12.07 -6.15
CA ASN A 358 -33.11 -11.82 -5.94
C ASN A 358 -32.55 -12.69 -4.81
N ILE A 359 -33.30 -12.90 -3.72
CA ILE A 359 -32.91 -13.83 -2.64
C ILE A 359 -32.90 -15.27 -3.14
N LEU A 360 -33.87 -15.66 -3.96
CA LEU A 360 -33.92 -17.01 -4.53
C LEU A 360 -32.80 -17.22 -5.55
N ALA A 361 -32.50 -16.22 -6.39
CA ALA A 361 -31.37 -16.24 -7.31
C ALA A 361 -30.04 -16.31 -6.54
N ASP A 362 -29.86 -15.49 -5.51
CA ASP A 362 -28.68 -15.54 -4.64
C ASP A 362 -28.54 -16.90 -3.94
N PHE A 363 -29.64 -17.53 -3.51
CA PHE A 363 -29.62 -18.86 -2.89
C PHE A 363 -29.33 -19.98 -3.88
N VAL A 364 -29.86 -19.88 -5.10
CA VAL A 364 -29.62 -20.85 -6.18
C VAL A 364 -28.20 -20.73 -6.73
N GLU A 365 -27.67 -19.51 -6.84
CA GLU A 365 -26.29 -19.23 -7.29
C GLU A 365 -25.24 -19.43 -6.17
N PHE A 366 -25.66 -19.44 -4.89
CA PHE A 366 -24.76 -19.62 -3.73
C PHE A 366 -23.83 -20.84 -3.84
N PRO A 367 -24.29 -22.05 -4.20
CA PRO A 367 -23.43 -23.24 -4.25
C PRO A 367 -22.39 -23.16 -5.37
N GLU A 368 -22.74 -22.52 -6.49
CA GLU A 368 -21.87 -22.38 -7.65
C GLU A 368 -20.81 -21.30 -7.39
N ARG A 369 -21.24 -20.14 -6.88
CA ARG A 369 -20.40 -18.98 -6.56
C ARG A 369 -19.40 -19.24 -5.43
N TYR A 370 -19.79 -20.02 -4.41
CA TYR A 370 -18.94 -20.33 -3.25
C TYR A 370 -18.42 -21.77 -3.25
N SER A 371 -18.47 -22.46 -4.39
CA SER A 371 -18.13 -23.88 -4.50
C SER A 371 -16.75 -24.23 -3.91
N ALA A 372 -15.74 -23.36 -4.08
CA ALA A 372 -14.41 -23.54 -3.50
C ALA A 372 -14.41 -23.44 -1.95
N HIS A 373 -15.11 -22.45 -1.40
CA HIS A 373 -15.22 -22.27 0.05
C HIS A 373 -16.03 -23.39 0.71
N ILE A 374 -17.08 -23.88 0.05
CA ILE A 374 -17.89 -25.01 0.52
C ILE A 374 -17.06 -26.29 0.50
N LYS A 375 -16.33 -26.57 -0.59
CA LYS A 375 -15.42 -27.73 -0.68
C LYS A 375 -14.36 -27.71 0.42
N PHE A 376 -13.76 -26.54 0.68
CA PHE A 376 -12.77 -26.38 1.74
C PHE A 376 -13.39 -26.55 3.14
N SER A 377 -14.55 -25.95 3.40
CA SER A 377 -15.25 -26.06 4.69
C SER A 377 -15.67 -27.50 4.97
N PHE A 378 -16.20 -28.20 3.98
CA PHE A 378 -16.59 -29.61 4.11
C PHE A 378 -15.39 -30.50 4.43
N LYS A 379 -14.27 -30.28 3.73
CA LYS A 379 -13.00 -30.95 3.98
C LYS A 379 -12.45 -30.69 5.39
N TYR A 380 -12.48 -29.44 5.83
CA TYR A 380 -12.08 -29.04 7.18
C TYR A 380 -12.94 -29.70 8.26
N THR A 381 -14.26 -29.74 8.06
CA THR A 381 -15.19 -30.42 8.95
C THR A 381 -14.89 -31.92 9.06
N ILE A 382 -14.64 -32.60 7.93
CA ILE A 382 -14.27 -34.02 7.93
C ILE A 382 -12.94 -34.24 8.66
N LEU A 383 -11.94 -33.38 8.45
CA LEU A 383 -10.66 -33.47 9.15
C LEU A 383 -10.86 -33.41 10.68
N LEU A 384 -11.57 -32.40 11.17
CA LEU A 384 -11.82 -32.25 12.60
C LEU A 384 -12.68 -33.38 13.16
N MET A 385 -13.67 -33.84 12.40
CA MET A 385 -14.51 -34.97 12.78
C MET A 385 -13.69 -36.25 12.92
N LEU A 386 -12.79 -36.53 11.96
CA LEU A 386 -11.91 -37.70 11.99
C LEU A 386 -10.96 -37.67 13.19
N VAL A 387 -10.30 -36.53 13.41
CA VAL A 387 -9.35 -36.37 14.51
C VAL A 387 -10.03 -36.38 15.88
N SER A 388 -11.28 -35.93 15.97
CA SER A 388 -12.05 -35.90 17.22
C SER A 388 -12.87 -37.17 17.46
N PHE A 389 -13.03 -38.04 16.46
CA PHE A 389 -13.83 -39.27 16.54
C PHE A 389 -13.47 -40.16 17.74
N PRO A 390 -12.19 -40.37 18.10
CA PRO A 390 -11.84 -41.22 19.24
C PRO A 390 -12.38 -40.71 20.59
N ALA A 391 -12.71 -39.42 20.71
CA ALA A 391 -13.31 -38.85 21.93
C ALA A 391 -14.74 -39.37 22.18
N PHE A 392 -15.48 -39.67 21.10
CA PHE A 392 -16.88 -40.08 21.15
C PHE A 392 -17.04 -41.59 21.38
N SER A 393 -16.04 -42.40 21.02
CA SER A 393 -16.04 -43.85 21.27
C SER A 393 -15.69 -44.17 22.72
N ALA A 394 -16.55 -44.94 23.41
CA ALA A 394 -16.33 -45.32 24.81
C ALA A 394 -15.01 -46.08 25.03
N SER A 395 -14.61 -46.93 24.08
CA SER A 395 -13.37 -47.71 24.16
C SER A 395 -12.11 -46.90 23.90
N MET A 396 -12.19 -45.82 23.11
CA MET A 396 -11.03 -45.00 22.71
C MET A 396 -10.91 -43.70 23.52
N ARG A 397 -11.92 -43.34 24.29
CA ARG A 397 -11.98 -42.07 25.03
C ARG A 397 -10.87 -41.93 26.06
N THR A 398 -10.58 -43.00 26.82
CA THR A 398 -9.50 -42.99 27.83
C THR A 398 -8.15 -42.73 27.16
N TRP A 399 -7.85 -43.47 26.10
CA TRP A 399 -6.67 -43.25 25.27
C TRP A 399 -6.60 -41.81 24.73
N TYR A 400 -7.71 -41.28 24.18
CA TYR A 400 -7.77 -39.92 23.64
C TYR A 400 -7.48 -38.85 24.71
N VAL A 401 -7.99 -39.01 25.93
CA VAL A 401 -7.70 -38.09 27.04
C VAL A 401 -6.24 -38.19 27.48
N ASP A 402 -5.68 -39.40 27.52
CA ASP A 402 -4.30 -39.65 27.95
C ASP A 402 -3.25 -39.04 27.02
N ILE A 403 -3.49 -39.09 25.70
CA ILE A 403 -2.65 -38.45 24.68
C ILE A 403 -2.89 -36.94 24.53
N LYS A 404 -3.81 -36.36 25.31
CA LYS A 404 -4.29 -34.98 25.15
C LYS A 404 -4.84 -34.72 23.74
N GLY A 405 -5.72 -35.59 23.26
CA GLY A 405 -6.23 -35.64 21.90
C GLY A 405 -6.86 -34.34 21.37
N THR A 406 -7.34 -33.45 22.25
CA THR A 406 -7.83 -32.11 21.88
C THR A 406 -6.76 -31.29 21.15
N TRP A 407 -5.49 -31.52 21.46
CA TRP A 407 -4.36 -30.89 20.80
C TRP A 407 -4.11 -31.39 19.39
N VAL A 408 -4.47 -32.64 19.10
CA VAL A 408 -4.40 -33.18 17.73
C VAL A 408 -5.36 -32.40 16.84
N GLY A 409 -6.56 -32.06 17.34
CA GLY A 409 -7.53 -31.21 16.64
C GLY A 409 -7.04 -29.78 16.45
N PHE A 410 -6.44 -29.18 17.50
CA PHE A 410 -5.83 -27.86 17.41
C PHE A 410 -4.71 -27.81 16.36
N VAL A 411 -3.81 -28.80 16.37
CA VAL A 411 -2.74 -28.94 15.37
C VAL A 411 -3.32 -29.11 13.97
N ALA A 412 -4.33 -29.96 13.80
CA ALA A 412 -4.95 -30.20 12.50
C ALA A 412 -5.51 -28.90 11.89
N ASN A 413 -6.14 -28.05 12.71
CA ASN A 413 -6.57 -26.70 12.31
C ASN A 413 -5.40 -25.78 11.98
N LEU A 414 -4.32 -25.81 12.78
CA LEU A 414 -3.15 -24.97 12.54
C LEU A 414 -2.42 -25.36 11.24
N VAL A 415 -2.39 -26.65 10.91
CA VAL A 415 -1.63 -27.19 9.77
C VAL A 415 -2.40 -27.08 8.45
N ILE A 416 -3.72 -27.27 8.44
CA ILE A 416 -4.51 -27.23 7.21
C ILE A 416 -4.53 -25.83 6.61
N GLU A 417 -4.17 -25.75 5.32
CA GLU A 417 -4.15 -24.51 4.55
C GLU A 417 -4.88 -24.72 3.22
N SER A 418 -5.03 -23.64 2.45
CA SER A 418 -5.85 -23.63 1.22
C SER A 418 -5.40 -24.65 0.17
N SER A 419 -4.10 -24.95 0.10
CA SER A 419 -3.51 -25.84 -0.91
C SER A 419 -2.78 -27.05 -0.31
N VAL A 420 -2.67 -28.12 -1.12
CA VAL A 420 -2.02 -29.38 -0.71
C VAL A 420 -0.54 -29.18 -0.41
N GLY A 421 0.16 -28.50 -1.32
CA GLY A 421 1.57 -28.22 -1.14
C GLY A 421 1.79 -27.43 0.15
N GLU A 422 1.07 -26.33 0.32
CA GLU A 422 1.23 -25.42 1.46
C GLU A 422 1.04 -26.10 2.80
N THR A 423 -0.01 -26.92 2.90
CA THR A 423 -0.27 -27.76 4.08
C THR A 423 0.94 -28.67 4.39
N ALA A 424 1.54 -29.31 3.38
CA ALA A 424 2.66 -30.23 3.57
C ALA A 424 3.97 -29.52 3.96
N MET A 425 4.32 -28.40 3.32
CA MET A 425 5.53 -27.66 3.66
C MET A 425 5.43 -27.01 5.04
N LEU A 426 4.30 -26.37 5.34
CA LEU A 426 4.10 -25.75 6.64
C LEU A 426 3.99 -26.78 7.75
N PHE A 427 3.45 -27.99 7.48
CA PHE A 427 3.53 -29.10 8.43
C PHE A 427 4.97 -29.36 8.87
N VAL A 428 5.93 -29.44 7.93
CA VAL A 428 7.35 -29.67 8.24
C VAL A 428 7.94 -28.50 9.04
N ILE A 429 7.78 -27.27 8.56
CA ILE A 429 8.36 -26.08 9.21
C ILE A 429 7.77 -25.89 10.62
N ARG A 430 6.46 -26.05 10.77
CA ARG A 430 5.78 -25.95 12.08
C ARG A 430 6.19 -27.10 13.01
N THR A 431 6.48 -28.28 12.48
CA THR A 431 6.96 -29.40 13.30
C THR A 431 8.33 -29.09 13.89
N ILE A 432 9.24 -28.52 13.08
CA ILE A 432 10.55 -28.05 13.56
C ILE A 432 10.37 -26.97 14.63
N GLY A 433 9.53 -25.96 14.38
CA GLY A 433 9.24 -24.90 15.35
C GLY A 433 8.65 -25.43 16.66
N LEU A 434 7.73 -26.39 16.59
CA LEU A 434 7.15 -27.05 17.76
C LEU A 434 8.18 -27.83 18.55
N VAL A 435 9.04 -28.62 17.89
CA VAL A 435 10.09 -29.41 18.57
C VAL A 435 11.07 -28.49 19.30
N ILE A 436 11.53 -27.42 18.65
CA ILE A 436 12.43 -26.43 19.27
C ILE A 436 11.74 -25.74 20.46
N GLY A 437 10.51 -25.28 20.28
CA GLY A 437 9.75 -24.63 21.34
C GLY A 437 9.49 -25.56 22.53
N ALA A 438 9.03 -26.78 22.27
CA ALA A 438 8.78 -27.77 23.31
C ALA A 438 10.06 -28.19 24.03
N ALA A 439 11.20 -28.29 23.32
CA ALA A 439 12.50 -28.57 23.92
C ALA A 439 12.98 -27.41 24.81
N TRP A 440 12.71 -26.17 24.41
CA TRP A 440 13.01 -25.01 25.26
C TRP A 440 12.16 -24.98 26.53
N GLY A 441 10.87 -25.33 26.42
CA GLY A 441 10.00 -25.51 27.59
C GLY A 441 10.49 -26.63 28.51
N TYR A 442 10.93 -27.76 27.95
CA TYR A 442 11.54 -28.85 28.70
C TYR A 442 12.78 -28.37 29.48
N ALA A 443 13.69 -27.66 28.81
CA ALA A 443 14.90 -27.12 29.42
C ALA A 443 14.59 -26.10 30.54
N ALA A 444 13.59 -25.24 30.34
CA ALA A 444 13.17 -24.27 31.35
C ALA A 444 12.63 -24.92 32.62
N TYR A 445 11.87 -26.02 32.48
CA TYR A 445 11.35 -26.78 33.62
C TYR A 445 12.48 -27.47 34.40
N GLU A 446 13.42 -28.13 33.71
CA GLU A 446 14.58 -28.77 34.36
C GLU A 446 15.49 -27.75 35.06
N ALA A 447 15.61 -26.54 34.51
CA ALA A 447 16.43 -25.47 35.09
C ALA A 447 15.86 -24.90 36.40
N GLY A 448 14.54 -24.89 36.57
CA GLY A 448 13.89 -24.25 37.72
C GLY A 448 13.20 -25.20 38.70
N TRP A 449 12.59 -26.29 38.24
CA TRP A 449 11.72 -27.14 39.07
C TRP A 449 12.39 -28.42 39.57
N SER A 450 13.72 -28.42 39.75
CA SER A 450 14.44 -29.61 40.27
C SER A 450 14.23 -29.86 41.79
N GLY A 451 13.27 -29.18 42.44
CA GLY A 451 12.86 -29.40 43.83
C GLY A 451 13.92 -29.14 44.90
N THR A 452 15.14 -28.73 44.51
CA THR A 452 16.31 -28.63 45.38
C THR A 452 16.78 -27.20 45.62
N THR A 453 16.30 -26.22 44.84
CA THR A 453 16.71 -24.80 44.93
C THR A 453 15.55 -23.90 45.37
N PRO A 454 15.65 -23.23 46.53
CA PRO A 454 14.73 -22.14 46.88
C PRO A 454 14.77 -21.05 45.77
N GLY A 455 13.62 -20.70 45.19
CA GLY A 455 13.53 -19.70 44.11
C GLY A 455 13.62 -20.25 42.68
N GLY A 456 13.56 -21.57 42.50
CA GLY A 456 13.59 -22.23 41.19
C GLY A 456 12.51 -21.77 40.19
N ASP A 457 11.34 -21.37 40.67
CA ASP A 457 10.25 -20.85 39.84
C ASP A 457 10.66 -19.57 39.08
N VAL A 458 11.45 -18.72 39.73
CA VAL A 458 11.97 -17.48 39.13
C VAL A 458 12.95 -17.80 38.00
N VAL A 459 13.83 -18.80 38.22
CA VAL A 459 14.79 -19.25 37.21
C VAL A 459 14.06 -19.78 35.97
N MET A 460 13.03 -20.62 36.16
CA MET A 460 12.20 -21.12 35.07
C MET A 460 11.54 -19.98 34.28
N CYS A 461 10.96 -18.98 34.96
CA CYS A 461 10.38 -17.81 34.30
C CYS A 461 11.41 -17.05 33.46
N VAL A 462 12.61 -16.82 33.99
CA VAL A 462 13.69 -16.13 33.26
C VAL A 462 14.10 -16.92 32.00
N VAL A 463 14.28 -18.24 32.10
CA VAL A 463 14.64 -19.09 30.94
C VAL A 463 13.53 -19.08 29.87
N ILE A 464 12.25 -19.11 30.28
CA ILE A 464 11.12 -18.98 29.34
C ILE A 464 11.16 -17.62 28.65
N VAL A 465 11.36 -16.52 29.39
CA VAL A 465 11.40 -15.15 28.82
C VAL A 465 12.51 -15.02 27.77
N VAL A 466 13.69 -15.60 28.01
CA VAL A 466 14.77 -15.63 27.00
C VAL A 466 14.32 -16.35 25.74
N GLY A 467 13.67 -17.51 25.87
CA GLY A 467 13.10 -18.26 24.75
C GLY A 467 12.01 -17.49 24.01
N LEU A 468 11.18 -16.74 24.73
CA LEU A 468 10.14 -15.89 24.15
C LEU A 468 10.74 -14.74 23.35
N ILE A 469 11.79 -14.07 23.83
CA ILE A 469 12.49 -13.01 23.08
C ILE A 469 13.00 -13.55 21.75
N VAL A 470 13.68 -14.71 21.77
CA VAL A 470 14.16 -15.38 20.55
C VAL A 470 12.98 -15.76 19.65
N GLY A 471 11.91 -16.32 20.21
CA GLY A 471 10.70 -16.69 19.48
C GLY A 471 10.02 -15.50 18.81
N TYR A 472 9.87 -14.38 19.50
CA TYR A 472 9.27 -13.15 18.97
C TYR A 472 10.16 -12.51 17.90
N TYR A 473 11.49 -12.56 18.07
CA TYR A 473 12.42 -12.13 17.02
C TYR A 473 12.20 -12.95 15.74
N PHE A 474 12.14 -14.28 15.82
CA PHE A 474 11.84 -15.12 14.65
C PHE A 474 10.43 -14.87 14.10
N MET A 475 9.45 -14.56 14.95
CA MET A 475 8.10 -14.24 14.50
C MET A 475 8.05 -12.93 13.68
N LEU A 476 8.87 -11.94 14.01
CA LEU A 476 8.93 -10.66 13.31
C LEU A 476 9.88 -10.67 12.10
N ALA A 477 11.03 -11.34 12.21
CA ALA A 477 12.09 -11.31 11.21
C ALA A 477 11.95 -12.41 10.13
N SER A 478 11.30 -13.54 10.44
CA SER A 478 11.22 -14.66 9.50
C SER A 478 10.02 -14.57 8.54
N PRO A 479 10.11 -15.16 7.34
CA PRO A 479 8.98 -15.27 6.42
C PRO A 479 7.90 -16.27 6.88
N TYR A 480 8.10 -16.96 8.01
CA TYR A 480 7.19 -17.98 8.55
C TYR A 480 6.70 -17.64 9.97
N PRO A 481 6.00 -16.51 10.18
CA PRO A 481 5.59 -16.05 11.52
C PRO A 481 4.70 -17.08 12.23
N LYS A 482 3.85 -17.79 11.48
CA LYS A 482 2.97 -18.83 12.02
C LYS A 482 3.76 -20.00 12.64
N ALA A 483 4.95 -20.33 12.13
CA ALA A 483 5.76 -21.41 12.69
C ALA A 483 6.45 -21.00 13.99
N ALA A 484 6.94 -19.75 14.07
CA ALA A 484 7.48 -19.18 15.30
C ALA A 484 6.40 -19.10 16.40
N MET A 485 5.17 -18.74 16.04
CA MET A 485 4.01 -18.77 16.95
C MET A 485 3.78 -20.16 17.54
N VAL A 486 3.85 -21.24 16.75
CA VAL A 486 3.72 -22.61 17.26
C VAL A 486 4.84 -22.93 18.26
N GLY A 487 6.07 -22.50 17.99
CA GLY A 487 7.20 -22.70 18.90
C GLY A 487 7.01 -21.98 20.24
N ILE A 488 6.62 -20.70 20.21
CA ILE A 488 6.34 -19.90 21.40
C ILE A 488 5.25 -20.57 22.25
N VAL A 489 4.12 -20.93 21.63
CA VAL A 489 3.00 -21.58 22.31
C VAL A 489 3.43 -22.93 22.89
N SER A 490 4.23 -23.71 22.16
CA SER A 490 4.70 -25.01 22.63
C SER A 490 5.65 -24.90 23.83
N SER A 491 6.50 -23.87 23.87
CA SER A 491 7.44 -23.65 24.98
C SER A 491 6.76 -23.37 26.31
N THR A 492 5.66 -22.63 26.30
CA THR A 492 4.90 -22.27 27.50
C THR A 492 3.98 -23.42 27.95
N ILE A 493 3.35 -24.10 26.99
CA ILE A 493 2.34 -25.12 27.30
C ILE A 493 2.93 -26.41 27.85
N VAL A 494 4.12 -26.83 27.42
CA VAL A 494 4.78 -28.03 27.97
C VAL A 494 5.07 -27.84 29.47
N VAL A 495 5.54 -26.66 29.85
CA VAL A 495 5.80 -26.29 31.24
C VAL A 495 4.49 -26.23 32.03
N LEU A 496 3.50 -25.47 31.53
CA LEU A 496 2.22 -25.30 32.22
C LEU A 496 1.46 -26.62 32.41
N SER A 497 1.50 -27.51 31.41
CA SER A 497 0.88 -28.85 31.49
C SER A 497 1.55 -29.76 32.53
N THR A 498 2.80 -29.46 32.91
CA THR A 498 3.57 -30.22 33.89
C THR A 498 3.35 -29.68 35.30
N ILE A 499 3.28 -28.36 35.47
CA ILE A 499 3.01 -27.71 36.76
C ILE A 499 1.56 -27.93 37.21
N TYR A 500 0.62 -27.84 36.27
CA TYR A 500 -0.81 -28.03 36.53
C TYR A 500 -1.35 -29.25 35.77
N PRO A 501 -0.98 -30.48 36.19
CA PRO A 501 -1.34 -31.69 35.46
C PRO A 501 -2.82 -32.02 35.66
N VAL A 502 -3.60 -31.95 34.57
CA VAL A 502 -4.96 -32.54 34.53
C VAL A 502 -4.89 -34.07 34.52
N THR A 503 -3.79 -34.63 34.00
CA THR A 503 -3.44 -36.04 34.11
C THR A 503 -1.99 -36.14 34.59
N PRO A 504 -1.68 -36.98 35.60
CA PRO A 504 -0.32 -37.09 36.12
C PRO A 504 0.60 -37.53 34.97
N SER A 505 1.54 -36.67 34.59
CA SER A 505 2.46 -36.91 33.50
C SER A 505 3.76 -36.18 33.74
N THR A 506 4.87 -36.84 33.42
CA THR A 506 6.21 -36.26 33.56
C THR A 506 6.48 -35.23 32.46
N ILE A 507 7.45 -34.32 32.67
CA ILE A 507 7.85 -33.32 31.67
C ILE A 507 8.24 -33.97 30.33
N ARG A 508 8.91 -35.12 30.38
CA ARG A 508 9.30 -35.92 29.20
C ARG A 508 8.09 -36.46 28.46
N GLU A 509 7.10 -36.97 29.19
CA GLU A 509 5.85 -37.43 28.59
C GLU A 509 5.07 -36.27 27.96
N ASN A 510 5.02 -35.10 28.62
CA ASN A 510 4.35 -33.93 28.07
C ASN A 510 5.03 -33.45 26.78
N PHE A 511 6.36 -33.38 26.76
CA PHE A 511 7.13 -33.11 25.54
C PHE A 511 6.81 -34.11 24.42
N ALA A 512 6.84 -35.41 24.72
CA ALA A 512 6.56 -36.46 23.74
C ALA A 512 5.11 -36.39 23.22
N LYS A 513 4.14 -36.18 24.11
CA LYS A 513 2.71 -36.01 23.74
C LYS A 513 2.51 -34.83 22.79
N ARG A 514 3.25 -33.71 22.95
CA ARG A 514 3.21 -32.58 22.00
C ARG A 514 3.74 -32.93 20.63
N CYS A 515 4.89 -33.60 20.57
CA CYS A 515 5.49 -34.00 19.30
C CYS A 515 4.58 -35.01 18.56
N ILE A 516 4.03 -35.98 19.28
CA ILE A 516 3.09 -36.97 18.75
C ILE A 516 1.81 -36.29 18.25
N ALA A 517 1.24 -35.35 19.01
CA ALA A 517 0.05 -34.62 18.59
C ALA A 517 0.29 -33.81 17.30
N MET A 518 1.48 -33.21 17.17
CA MET A 518 1.90 -32.51 15.94
C MET A 518 1.92 -33.45 14.74
N LEU A 519 2.54 -34.62 14.90
CA LEU A 519 2.66 -35.61 13.83
C LEU A 519 1.30 -36.18 13.43
N ILE A 520 0.46 -36.58 14.38
CA ILE A 520 -0.86 -37.16 14.10
C ILE A 520 -1.78 -36.11 13.45
N GLY A 521 -1.86 -34.91 14.03
CA GLY A 521 -2.74 -33.85 13.53
C GLY A 521 -2.31 -33.33 12.16
N GLY A 522 -1.01 -33.15 11.97
CA GLY A 522 -0.45 -32.70 10.70
C GLY A 522 -0.51 -33.78 9.61
N ALA A 523 -0.24 -35.05 9.94
CA ALA A 523 -0.40 -36.15 9.00
C ALA A 523 -1.88 -36.32 8.59
N ALA A 524 -2.81 -36.27 9.54
CA ALA A 524 -4.25 -36.32 9.24
C ALA A 524 -4.65 -35.15 8.32
N ALA A 525 -4.16 -33.94 8.58
CA ALA A 525 -4.39 -32.78 7.73
C ALA A 525 -3.87 -33.01 6.30
N VAL A 526 -2.63 -33.47 6.13
CA VAL A 526 -2.05 -33.76 4.80
C VAL A 526 -2.82 -34.89 4.09
N VAL A 527 -3.18 -35.96 4.79
CA VAL A 527 -3.95 -37.08 4.21
C VAL A 527 -5.30 -36.60 3.71
N VAL A 528 -6.08 -35.91 4.55
CA VAL A 528 -7.36 -35.31 4.14
C VAL A 528 -7.14 -34.30 3.02
N GLN A 529 -6.03 -33.57 3.04
CA GLN A 529 -5.68 -32.60 2.01
C GLN A 529 -5.51 -33.24 0.64
N ILE A 530 -4.89 -34.41 0.59
CA ILE A 530 -4.63 -35.20 -0.62
C ILE A 530 -5.88 -35.98 -1.09
N THR A 531 -6.68 -36.52 -0.16
CA THR A 531 -7.82 -37.40 -0.50
C THR A 531 -9.09 -36.63 -0.86
N LEU A 532 -9.40 -35.54 -0.15
CA LEU A 532 -10.63 -34.78 -0.34
C LEU A 532 -10.35 -33.49 -1.11
N PHE A 533 -10.88 -33.41 -2.34
CA PHE A 533 -10.76 -32.24 -3.23
C PHE A 533 -9.33 -31.64 -3.26
N PRO A 534 -8.35 -32.34 -3.85
CA PRO A 534 -6.96 -31.89 -3.85
C PRO A 534 -6.80 -30.64 -4.72
N VAL A 535 -6.62 -29.48 -4.08
CA VAL A 535 -6.32 -28.20 -4.74
C VAL A 535 -4.81 -28.10 -4.96
N LYS A 536 -4.39 -28.09 -6.23
CA LYS A 536 -2.99 -28.00 -6.63
C LYS A 536 -2.61 -26.54 -6.87
N ALA A 537 -1.51 -26.08 -6.26
CA ALA A 537 -1.05 -24.69 -6.42
C ALA A 537 -0.80 -24.29 -7.90
N ARG A 538 -0.36 -25.23 -8.75
CA ARG A 538 -0.16 -24.99 -10.18
C ARG A 538 -1.48 -24.76 -10.94
N SER A 539 -2.52 -25.54 -10.66
CA SER A 539 -3.81 -25.32 -11.34
C SER A 539 -4.45 -24.03 -10.88
N GLU A 540 -4.34 -23.71 -9.59
CA GLU A 540 -4.82 -22.43 -9.07
C GLU A 540 -4.05 -21.25 -9.66
N LEU A 541 -2.72 -21.32 -9.79
CA LEU A 541 -1.93 -20.28 -10.46
C LEU A 541 -2.47 -19.97 -11.86
N VAL A 542 -2.70 -21.01 -12.67
CA VAL A 542 -3.24 -20.85 -14.03
C VAL A 542 -4.67 -20.31 -13.99
N ASN A 543 -5.53 -20.84 -13.10
CA ASN A 543 -6.91 -20.37 -12.96
C ASN A 543 -6.98 -18.89 -12.57
N GLN A 544 -6.09 -18.42 -11.69
CA GLN A 544 -6.05 -17.01 -11.28
C GLN A 544 -5.57 -16.12 -12.43
N ILE A 545 -4.61 -16.58 -13.24
CA ILE A 545 -4.16 -15.87 -14.45
C ILE A 545 -5.30 -15.79 -15.49
N VAL A 546 -6.02 -16.89 -15.72
CA VAL A 546 -7.18 -16.92 -16.63
C VAL A 546 -8.29 -15.98 -16.12
N SER A 547 -8.61 -16.04 -14.83
CA SER A 547 -9.59 -15.13 -14.24
C SER A 547 -9.18 -13.66 -14.37
N CYS A 548 -7.88 -13.38 -14.29
CA CYS A 548 -7.35 -12.05 -14.53
C CYS A 548 -7.50 -11.62 -15.99
N LEU A 549 -7.21 -12.51 -16.95
CA LEU A 549 -7.42 -12.27 -18.39
C LEU A 549 -8.88 -12.00 -18.71
N GLU A 550 -9.81 -12.78 -18.16
CA GLU A 550 -11.27 -12.54 -18.30
C GLU A 550 -11.67 -11.18 -17.72
N CYS A 551 -11.01 -10.73 -16.64
CA CYS A 551 -11.23 -9.39 -16.12
C CYS A 551 -10.67 -8.31 -17.06
N CYS A 552 -9.50 -8.53 -17.67
CA CYS A 552 -8.94 -7.63 -18.67
C CYS A 552 -9.84 -7.51 -19.90
N GLU A 553 -10.38 -8.62 -20.41
CA GLU A 553 -11.35 -8.63 -21.52
C GLU A 553 -12.60 -7.80 -21.18
N LYS A 554 -13.14 -7.95 -19.96
CA LYS A 554 -14.28 -7.13 -19.51
C LYS A 554 -13.91 -5.66 -19.32
N LEU A 555 -12.68 -5.36 -18.89
CA LEU A 555 -12.20 -3.98 -18.82
C LEU A 555 -12.11 -3.36 -20.21
N GLU A 556 -11.62 -4.12 -21.19
CA GLU A 556 -11.59 -3.72 -22.60
C GLU A 556 -13.01 -3.48 -23.15
N GLU A 557 -13.94 -4.40 -22.90
CA GLU A 557 -15.34 -4.29 -23.34
C GLU A 557 -16.00 -3.02 -22.76
N ILE A 558 -15.84 -2.73 -21.46
CA ILE A 558 -16.40 -1.52 -20.84
C ILE A 558 -15.76 -0.25 -21.41
N VAL A 559 -14.46 -0.29 -21.69
CA VAL A 559 -13.75 0.84 -22.31
C VAL A 559 -14.21 1.04 -23.76
N ALA A 560 -14.43 -0.04 -24.52
CA ALA A 560 -14.94 0.00 -25.89
C ALA A 560 -16.39 0.51 -25.94
N GLN A 561 -17.28 0.03 -25.06
CA GLN A 561 -18.66 0.54 -24.95
C GLN A 561 -18.72 2.03 -24.57
N GLY A 562 -17.68 2.54 -23.92
CA GLY A 562 -17.54 3.97 -23.62
C GLY A 562 -17.17 4.85 -24.83
N VAL A 563 -16.94 4.27 -26.02
CA VAL A 563 -16.69 4.98 -27.29
C VAL A 563 -18.01 5.35 -28.00
N ASP A 564 -19.14 4.73 -27.65
CA ASP A 564 -20.43 4.96 -28.32
C ASP A 564 -21.31 6.07 -27.70
N GLY A 565 -20.72 7.07 -27.02
CA GLY A 565 -21.42 8.33 -26.71
C GLY A 565 -22.65 8.28 -25.80
N GLY A 566 -22.74 7.34 -24.85
CA GLY A 566 -23.87 7.26 -23.91
C GLY A 566 -23.99 8.46 -22.94
N SER A 567 -25.21 8.81 -22.51
CA SER A 567 -25.51 9.94 -21.59
C SER A 567 -24.69 9.93 -20.28
N TYR A 568 -24.29 11.10 -19.76
CA TYR A 568 -23.48 11.31 -18.54
C TYR A 568 -23.78 10.40 -17.31
N ARG A 569 -25.04 9.99 -17.11
CA ARG A 569 -25.45 9.07 -16.03
C ARG A 569 -24.98 7.63 -16.23
N SER A 570 -24.84 7.15 -17.46
CA SER A 570 -24.31 5.81 -17.77
C SER A 570 -22.79 5.77 -17.58
N THR A 571 -22.07 6.85 -17.89
CA THR A 571 -20.61 6.96 -17.73
C THR A 571 -20.14 6.74 -16.28
N GLN A 572 -20.86 7.29 -15.30
CA GLN A 572 -20.53 7.12 -13.88
C GLN A 572 -20.78 5.69 -13.37
N GLN A 573 -21.82 5.02 -13.88
CA GLN A 573 -22.12 3.62 -13.57
C GLN A 573 -21.09 2.68 -14.22
N SER A 574 -20.69 2.95 -15.46
CA SER A 574 -19.62 2.22 -16.17
C SER A 574 -18.28 2.35 -15.45
N TYR A 575 -17.95 3.53 -14.91
CA TYR A 575 -16.72 3.74 -14.15
C TYR A 575 -16.69 2.96 -12.83
N ALA A 576 -17.82 2.94 -12.09
CA ALA A 576 -17.94 2.13 -10.87
C ALA A 576 -17.83 0.62 -11.17
N ALA A 577 -18.39 0.17 -12.31
CA ALA A 577 -18.24 -1.20 -12.80
C ALA A 577 -16.78 -1.52 -13.16
N LEU A 578 -16.10 -0.62 -13.87
CA LEU A 578 -14.69 -0.74 -14.24
C LEU A 578 -13.80 -0.84 -12.99
N GLN A 579 -13.99 0.04 -12.00
CA GLN A 579 -13.25 -0.03 -10.73
C GLN A 579 -13.48 -1.35 -9.99
N LYS A 580 -14.70 -1.91 -10.03
CA LYS A 580 -15.02 -3.19 -9.40
C LYS A 580 -14.26 -4.33 -10.05
N ILE A 581 -14.23 -4.37 -11.39
CA ILE A 581 -13.53 -5.41 -12.17
C ILE A 581 -12.02 -5.27 -12.00
N TRP A 582 -11.48 -4.05 -12.02
CA TRP A 582 -10.07 -3.78 -11.72
C TRP A 582 -9.66 -4.30 -10.35
N LYS A 583 -10.46 -4.04 -9.31
CA LYS A 583 -10.22 -4.57 -7.94
C LYS A 583 -10.25 -6.10 -7.91
N GLN A 584 -11.06 -6.73 -8.74
CA GLN A 584 -11.12 -8.18 -8.86
C GLN A 584 -9.86 -8.73 -9.55
N ALA A 585 -9.45 -8.12 -10.67
CA ALA A 585 -8.23 -8.48 -11.39
C ALA A 585 -6.98 -8.41 -10.49
N ASN A 586 -6.83 -7.31 -9.74
CA ASN A 586 -5.70 -7.14 -8.81
C ASN A 586 -5.67 -8.18 -7.69
N LYS A 587 -6.84 -8.63 -7.20
CA LYS A 587 -6.91 -9.70 -6.20
C LYS A 587 -6.49 -11.05 -6.81
N SER A 588 -7.01 -11.40 -7.97
CA SER A 588 -6.66 -12.65 -8.65
C SER A 588 -5.16 -12.71 -8.94
N LEU A 589 -4.57 -11.58 -9.34
CA LEU A 589 -3.16 -11.53 -9.69
C LEU A 589 -2.22 -11.55 -8.47
N ALA A 590 -2.59 -10.90 -7.36
CA ALA A 590 -1.90 -11.06 -6.08
C ALA A 590 -1.95 -12.52 -5.57
N LEU A 591 -3.09 -13.22 -5.77
CA LEU A 591 -3.20 -14.64 -5.46
C LEU A 591 -2.30 -15.49 -6.36
N ALA A 592 -2.25 -15.21 -7.67
CA ALA A 592 -1.33 -15.87 -8.61
C ALA A 592 0.14 -15.72 -8.17
N GLU A 593 0.56 -14.53 -7.77
CA GLU A 593 1.92 -14.30 -7.27
C GLU A 593 2.21 -15.11 -6.01
N SER A 594 1.26 -15.18 -5.06
CA SER A 594 1.41 -15.99 -3.85
C SER A 594 1.57 -17.49 -4.15
N PHE A 595 0.76 -18.04 -5.07
CA PHE A 595 0.88 -19.44 -5.50
C PHE A 595 2.19 -19.71 -6.24
N ARG A 596 2.67 -18.76 -7.05
CA ARG A 596 3.96 -18.86 -7.74
C ARG A 596 5.12 -18.87 -6.73
N LYS A 597 5.17 -17.92 -5.79
CA LYS A 597 6.19 -17.85 -4.73
C LYS A 597 6.22 -19.15 -3.93
N TYR A 598 5.06 -19.69 -3.61
CA TYR A 598 4.92 -20.96 -2.91
C TYR A 598 5.52 -22.13 -3.70
N TYR A 599 5.16 -22.24 -4.98
CA TYR A 599 5.67 -23.26 -5.89
C TYR A 599 7.20 -23.18 -6.05
N ARG A 600 7.75 -21.96 -6.13
CA ARG A 600 9.20 -21.71 -6.13
C ARG A 600 9.87 -22.16 -4.83
N THR A 601 9.26 -21.89 -3.67
CA THR A 601 9.83 -22.21 -2.36
C THR A 601 9.82 -23.72 -2.07
N SER A 602 8.79 -24.44 -2.55
CA SER A 602 8.77 -25.92 -2.54
C SER A 602 9.99 -26.52 -3.27
N ILE A 603 10.48 -25.85 -4.32
CA ILE A 603 11.65 -26.27 -5.10
C ILE A 603 12.97 -25.79 -4.46
N LEU A 604 13.00 -24.60 -3.86
CA LEU A 604 14.21 -24.02 -3.25
C LEU A 604 14.74 -24.86 -2.06
N HIS A 605 13.87 -25.63 -1.38
CA HIS A 605 14.27 -26.60 -0.37
C HIS A 605 14.98 -27.86 -0.91
N ARG A 606 15.29 -27.91 -2.21
CA ARG A 606 16.29 -28.84 -2.76
C ARG A 606 17.70 -28.62 -2.20
N TYR A 607 17.95 -27.51 -1.48
CA TYR A 607 19.23 -27.27 -0.79
C TYR A 607 19.38 -28.00 0.56
N ILE A 608 18.31 -28.55 1.16
CA ILE A 608 18.42 -29.46 2.32
C ILE A 608 18.55 -30.90 1.81
N ASN A 609 19.66 -31.16 1.11
CA ASN A 609 20.11 -32.49 0.68
C ASN A 609 20.64 -33.30 1.89
N ILE A 610 19.78 -33.68 2.84
CA ILE A 610 20.17 -34.62 3.92
C ILE A 610 19.22 -35.84 4.05
N LEU A 611 18.05 -35.85 3.42
CA LEU A 611 17.22 -37.06 3.37
C LEU A 611 17.07 -37.51 1.92
N GLY A 612 17.83 -38.56 1.60
CA GLY A 612 18.20 -38.98 0.26
C GLY A 612 17.05 -39.17 -0.72
N ASN A 613 17.31 -38.79 -1.97
CA ASN A 613 17.01 -39.48 -3.23
C ASN A 613 15.66 -40.21 -3.46
N GLN A 614 14.65 -40.05 -2.61
CA GLN A 614 13.33 -40.69 -2.74
C GLN A 614 12.16 -39.69 -2.84
N ALA A 615 12.40 -38.39 -2.62
CA ALA A 615 11.37 -37.35 -2.77
C ALA A 615 11.41 -36.64 -4.14
N LYS A 616 11.82 -37.33 -5.22
CA LYS A 616 11.82 -36.79 -6.60
C LYS A 616 10.40 -36.58 -7.18
N LYS A 617 9.37 -36.71 -6.36
CA LYS A 617 7.97 -36.60 -6.74
C LYS A 617 7.19 -36.02 -5.57
N GLU A 618 6.78 -34.75 -5.66
CA GLU A 618 5.38 -34.52 -5.30
C GLU A 618 4.55 -35.55 -6.10
N PRO A 619 3.56 -36.24 -5.51
CA PRO A 619 2.84 -37.28 -6.22
C PRO A 619 2.18 -36.69 -7.48
N ARG A 620 2.84 -36.86 -8.63
CA ARG A 620 2.44 -36.53 -10.02
C ARG A 620 2.70 -35.09 -10.54
N LEU A 621 3.97 -34.67 -10.65
CA LEU A 621 4.36 -33.62 -11.62
C LEU A 621 5.38 -34.17 -12.63
N LYS A 622 4.99 -34.18 -13.92
CA LYS A 622 5.87 -34.38 -15.08
C LYS A 622 6.57 -33.03 -15.39
N GLY A 623 7.90 -32.99 -15.42
CA GLY A 623 8.70 -31.88 -15.98
C GLY A 623 9.39 -30.94 -14.97
N SER A 624 10.49 -30.32 -15.41
CA SER A 624 11.25 -29.27 -14.67
C SER A 624 10.53 -27.92 -14.80
N PHE A 625 10.21 -27.28 -13.68
CA PHE A 625 9.48 -26.00 -13.64
C PHE A 625 10.39 -24.77 -13.65
N GLY A 626 11.72 -24.92 -13.61
CA GLY A 626 12.63 -23.76 -13.55
C GLY A 626 12.43 -22.76 -14.69
N ALA A 627 12.21 -23.25 -15.92
CA ALA A 627 11.94 -22.40 -17.08
C ALA A 627 10.51 -21.79 -17.06
N LEU A 628 9.53 -22.50 -16.49
CA LEU A 628 8.14 -22.06 -16.41
C LEU A 628 7.95 -20.95 -15.36
N ASP A 629 8.74 -20.94 -14.28
CA ASP A 629 8.66 -19.88 -13.26
C ASP A 629 8.97 -18.49 -13.82
N THR A 630 9.98 -18.39 -14.70
CA THR A 630 10.33 -17.14 -15.39
C THR A 630 9.20 -16.68 -16.30
N VAL A 631 8.62 -17.59 -17.09
CA VAL A 631 7.49 -17.29 -17.97
C VAL A 631 6.27 -16.79 -17.20
N PHE A 632 5.90 -17.46 -16.09
CA PHE A 632 4.80 -16.99 -15.25
C PHE A 632 5.12 -15.67 -14.54
N ALA A 633 6.41 -15.36 -14.28
CA ALA A 633 6.83 -14.05 -13.80
C ALA A 633 6.48 -12.95 -14.77
N GLU A 634 6.86 -13.17 -16.02
CA GLU A 634 6.67 -12.21 -17.10
C GLU A 634 5.18 -12.02 -17.36
N ILE A 635 4.38 -13.10 -17.38
CA ILE A 635 2.93 -13.02 -17.56
C ILE A 635 2.27 -12.20 -16.44
N ILE A 636 2.60 -12.47 -15.17
CA ILE A 636 2.05 -11.73 -14.02
C ILE A 636 2.45 -10.25 -14.10
N PHE A 637 3.70 -9.98 -14.45
CA PHE A 637 4.21 -8.61 -14.61
C PHE A 637 3.47 -7.84 -15.72
N VAL A 638 3.34 -8.43 -16.90
CA VAL A 638 2.63 -7.81 -18.03
C VAL A 638 1.15 -7.57 -17.70
N LEU A 639 0.50 -8.51 -17.02
CA LEU A 639 -0.89 -8.35 -16.61
C LEU A 639 -1.08 -7.21 -15.59
N TYR A 640 -0.15 -7.02 -14.64
CA TYR A 640 -0.17 -5.83 -13.77
C TYR A 640 -0.12 -4.54 -14.61
N GLN A 641 0.78 -4.47 -15.59
CA GLN A 641 0.91 -3.28 -16.46
C GLN A 641 -0.38 -2.99 -17.24
N ILE A 642 -1.01 -4.02 -17.81
CA ILE A 642 -2.26 -3.87 -18.57
C ILE A 642 -3.38 -3.33 -17.66
N ILE A 643 -3.52 -3.89 -16.47
CA ILE A 643 -4.54 -3.50 -15.49
C ILE A 643 -4.34 -2.05 -15.03
N ASP A 644 -3.10 -1.63 -14.82
CA ASP A 644 -2.77 -0.25 -14.45
C ASP A 644 -3.04 0.74 -15.59
N LYS A 645 -2.75 0.36 -16.85
CA LYS A 645 -3.11 1.17 -18.02
C LYS A 645 -4.62 1.38 -18.13
N PHE A 646 -5.42 0.33 -17.97
CA PHE A 646 -6.88 0.44 -17.97
C PHE A 646 -7.39 1.34 -16.84
N HIS A 647 -6.76 1.30 -15.67
CA HIS A 647 -7.10 2.18 -14.57
C HIS A 647 -6.82 3.65 -14.87
N ASN A 648 -5.66 3.93 -15.48
CA ASN A 648 -5.28 5.27 -15.90
C ASN A 648 -6.24 5.81 -16.97
N ILE A 649 -6.60 5.00 -17.98
CA ILE A 649 -7.58 5.37 -19.02
C ILE A 649 -8.94 5.69 -18.39
N ALA A 650 -9.41 4.83 -17.49
CA ALA A 650 -10.67 5.05 -16.80
C ALA A 650 -10.65 6.35 -15.99
N PHE A 651 -9.54 6.60 -15.29
CA PHE A 651 -9.36 7.82 -14.51
C PHE A 651 -9.38 9.07 -15.39
N LEU A 652 -8.68 9.06 -16.51
CA LEU A 652 -8.67 10.16 -17.48
C LEU A 652 -10.09 10.46 -17.99
N ARG A 653 -10.84 9.42 -18.35
CA ARG A 653 -12.25 9.57 -18.78
C ARG A 653 -13.16 10.14 -17.70
N GLN A 654 -12.87 9.89 -16.42
CA GLN A 654 -13.64 10.44 -15.31
C GLN A 654 -13.40 11.94 -15.11
N GLN A 655 -12.15 12.40 -15.27
CA GLN A 655 -11.78 13.80 -15.01
C GLN A 655 -12.05 14.71 -16.21
N TYR A 656 -11.83 14.21 -17.43
CA TYR A 656 -11.86 15.02 -18.65
C TYR A 656 -13.13 14.78 -19.49
N GLY A 657 -13.96 13.81 -19.14
CA GLY A 657 -15.12 13.41 -19.93
C GLY A 657 -14.74 12.66 -21.22
N SER A 658 -15.71 12.00 -21.87
CA SER A 658 -15.49 11.30 -23.15
C SER A 658 -15.16 12.26 -24.30
N ALA A 659 -15.66 13.49 -24.23
CA ALA A 659 -15.52 14.50 -25.28
C ALA A 659 -14.07 14.93 -25.53
N ILE A 660 -13.19 14.99 -24.53
CA ILE A 660 -11.80 15.42 -24.76
C ILE A 660 -10.99 14.35 -25.51
N LEU A 661 -11.30 13.06 -25.30
CA LEU A 661 -10.68 11.97 -26.05
C LEU A 661 -11.26 11.82 -27.46
N GLU A 662 -12.54 12.18 -27.65
CA GLU A 662 -13.17 12.24 -28.97
C GLU A 662 -12.75 13.49 -29.75
N ASP A 663 -12.68 14.68 -29.16
CA ASP A 663 -12.20 15.92 -29.81
C ASP A 663 -10.72 15.82 -30.21
N LEU A 664 -9.90 15.10 -29.44
CA LEU A 664 -8.53 14.72 -29.84
C LEU A 664 -8.49 13.73 -31.02
N SER A 665 -9.59 13.06 -31.34
CA SER A 665 -9.75 12.18 -32.52
C SER A 665 -10.55 12.81 -33.66
N VAL A 666 -11.31 13.88 -33.38
CA VAL A 666 -12.30 14.50 -34.28
C VAL A 666 -11.83 15.86 -34.82
N SER A 667 -10.71 16.44 -34.36
CA SER A 667 -10.11 17.64 -34.96
C SER A 667 -9.53 17.42 -36.38
N THR A 668 -9.99 16.38 -37.09
CA THR A 668 -9.93 16.24 -38.54
C THR A 668 -11.34 16.07 -39.10
N CYS A 669 -12.05 17.19 -39.28
CA CYS A 669 -13.04 17.38 -40.32
C CYS A 669 -12.96 18.81 -40.81
#